data_AF-A0A927H1P8-F1
#
_entry.id   AF-A0A927H1P8-F1
#
_cell.length_a   1.000
_cell.length_b   1.000
_cell.length_c   1.000
_cell.angle_alpha   90.00
_cell.angle_beta   90.00
_cell.angle_gamma   90.00
#
_symmetry.space_group_name_H-M   'P 1'
#
loop_
_entity.id
_entity.type
_entity.pdbx_description
1 polymer ?
#
loop_
_entity_poly.entity_id
_entity_poly.type
_entity_poly.pdbx_seq_one_letter_code
_entity_poly.pdbx_strand_id
1 'polypeptide(L)'
;MNMASRMKLGLALLLAIAAPMAVSPGVAGAELRSLTMTEAVDLALKRSPQLRDGRSEVRLKEAELEQAHYAQKSEEEKAAGLFAKPKNISQQLQIRMKVPQARMQLEVWREKLRQQALEVRFETESAYLQVYQDMQAEQKARQRWDEAGKALEAVQQRLRYGLAKQPDKETAEDALARAASAYKQAQLVAKGSRLAFGEKLGERTELPFAMTFEPLYADLSQNALPGYIAEALKTNIGLIQDMHNRRLADEKLSVTRHLYAAKFGAARMKVFDRMYAGQPVDMDLFSAGYESLLDQVRSDWEGYVWIVLPIPKQLFQGEFDGLRYLDDLRNGLPLATMEQQAAELKEKESRSAVITAVRQSYLDAKGAEESYAEALRARDAALEAQEKTESMIRLGLAASEQRTDAREAFEQTEAALLTSQIAYLNAVGKLNASAGGALVRTYRPGILPYETIDDGLGEAKPPPDKPFSGKWTLKPAVGELLSEFTASPDKKLKATDYVLFDSKGKPIAGRTPAGKPVRVLNLHVADPAQVKIVLFAGTETIGEARLEGGSSQGTFRVGAARPAPSAPVGESESAAAAVIIGTVKVALDALTPEIYQAASSTVKPSGQGLFYSPDGTAWFGMDRVTGAESLNDPAGKAVLSPDEVDALRVTMEVPGKGELKSLLTPDELEQEIAVLAAQIKQLEAEQEAATAGGKLDMLAGLSTQLEDAKARSAMLEALKKGETAEALRHLSLVNNPEAIMAKLAAPEAEPGSGGGTEPQSPELLEAQAEDAKAAMLAAAAAGDKDEALRAMKTLVELLGAAADQSGGITEGLEVLAKAKSAIMADKKSAEAAGETERLESAVRTLSAVEAAARQLEKELLFARIDGLSGLLDEWTATEQAAPDGAAADIQAAIAAELGGLTAELLERIKALQFETYTEAELQALGAVAEQIASEPGSRALPLPVQNLISPTIPLKLDVPPVVLDGQAFIPLRAVSESLGAAVEWDGDTQTATVSTEYGTAELTIGSGTAYVNGVPVALDTAPLLIAERTYIPLRLLAEAIGLEVVWNAAAFTIELHE
;
A
#
# COMPACT_ATOMS: atom_id res chain seq x y z
N MET A 1 -1.34 53.76 0.69
CA MET A 1 -2.47 53.23 1.49
C MET A 1 -1.94 52.22 2.49
N ASN A 2 -2.31 52.32 3.77
CA ASN A 2 -1.88 51.37 4.82
C ASN A 2 -2.46 49.96 4.60
N MET A 3 -1.77 48.93 5.11
CA MET A 3 -2.13 47.50 5.00
C MET A 3 -3.58 47.20 5.44
N ALA A 4 -4.07 47.88 6.49
CA ALA A 4 -5.45 47.79 6.95
C ALA A 4 -6.49 48.38 5.95
N SER A 5 -6.08 49.29 5.07
CA SER A 5 -6.91 49.84 4.00
C SER A 5 -6.96 48.91 2.78
N ARG A 6 -5.91 48.10 2.55
CA ARG A 6 -5.89 47.07 1.50
C ARG A 6 -6.79 45.88 1.86
N MET A 7 -6.76 45.43 3.11
CA MET A 7 -7.69 44.41 3.61
C MET A 7 -9.16 44.84 3.56
N LYS A 8 -9.47 46.12 3.84
CA LYS A 8 -10.86 46.63 3.78
C LYS A 8 -11.37 46.82 2.35
N LEU A 9 -10.51 47.17 1.39
CA LEU A 9 -10.90 47.22 -0.03
C LEU A 9 -11.09 45.81 -0.61
N GLY A 10 -10.20 44.86 -0.26
CA GLY A 10 -10.34 43.46 -0.62
C GLY A 10 -11.62 42.83 -0.05
N LEU A 11 -11.96 43.10 1.21
CA LEU A 11 -13.19 42.62 1.86
C LEU A 11 -14.47 43.26 1.28
N ALA A 12 -14.40 44.53 0.85
CA ALA A 12 -15.53 45.22 0.23
C ALA A 12 -15.79 44.80 -1.23
N LEU A 13 -14.74 44.39 -1.97
CA LEU A 13 -14.88 43.81 -3.31
C LEU A 13 -15.33 42.33 -3.24
N LEU A 14 -14.94 41.61 -2.19
CA LEU A 14 -15.38 40.24 -1.91
C LEU A 14 -16.87 40.12 -1.57
N LEU A 15 -17.44 41.13 -0.91
CA LEU A 15 -18.89 41.22 -0.69
C LEU A 15 -19.69 41.40 -2.00
N ALA A 16 -19.06 41.77 -3.12
CA ALA A 16 -19.72 41.80 -4.43
C ALA A 16 -19.88 40.40 -5.05
N ILE A 17 -19.08 39.41 -4.63
CA ILE A 17 -19.21 38.00 -5.07
C ILE A 17 -20.35 37.29 -4.30
N ALA A 18 -20.68 37.77 -3.10
CA ALA A 18 -21.78 37.27 -2.27
C ALA A 18 -23.11 38.05 -2.43
N ALA A 19 -23.20 38.98 -3.39
CA ALA A 19 -24.43 39.72 -3.60
C ALA A 19 -25.52 38.77 -4.15
N PRO A 20 -26.72 38.70 -3.53
CA PRO A 20 -27.83 37.95 -4.10
C PRO A 20 -28.09 38.46 -5.52
N MET A 21 -28.29 37.52 -6.44
CA MET A 21 -28.58 37.76 -7.85
C MET A 21 -29.77 38.73 -8.01
N ALA A 22 -29.48 40.02 -8.09
CA ALA A 22 -30.48 41.04 -8.37
C ALA A 22 -30.68 41.11 -9.89
N VAL A 23 -31.57 40.24 -10.39
CA VAL A 23 -32.13 40.38 -11.73
C VAL A 23 -32.94 41.68 -11.76
N SER A 24 -32.57 42.62 -12.63
CA SER A 24 -33.36 43.85 -12.84
C SER A 24 -34.81 43.50 -13.25
N PRO A 25 -35.81 44.30 -12.81
CA PRO A 25 -37.20 43.86 -12.73
C PRO A 25 -37.84 43.87 -14.12
N GLY A 26 -37.87 42.69 -14.74
CA GLY A 26 -38.48 42.45 -16.04
C GLY A 26 -39.59 41.41 -16.05
N VAL A 27 -40.03 40.88 -14.89
CA VAL A 27 -41.24 40.06 -14.78
C VAL A 27 -41.82 40.28 -13.39
N ALA A 28 -42.95 40.97 -13.31
CA ALA A 28 -43.73 41.08 -12.08
C ALA A 28 -44.34 39.71 -11.73
N GLY A 29 -44.16 39.22 -10.50
CA GLY A 29 -45.14 38.31 -9.88
C GLY A 29 -44.70 36.97 -9.30
N ALA A 30 -43.41 36.65 -9.16
CA ALA A 30 -42.98 35.47 -8.39
C ALA A 30 -41.77 35.81 -7.52
N GLU A 31 -41.88 35.63 -6.20
CA GLU A 31 -40.71 35.63 -5.32
C GLU A 31 -39.72 34.58 -5.86
N LEU A 32 -38.55 35.04 -6.32
CA LEU A 32 -37.47 34.14 -6.75
C LEU A 32 -37.06 33.28 -5.56
N ARG A 33 -37.41 31.99 -5.61
CA ARG A 33 -37.01 31.00 -4.60
C ARG A 33 -35.47 30.99 -4.56
N SER A 34 -34.86 31.30 -3.44
CA SER A 34 -33.41 31.11 -3.25
C SER A 34 -33.16 29.68 -2.78
N LEU A 35 -32.13 29.03 -3.31
CA LEU A 35 -31.74 27.69 -2.90
C LEU A 35 -30.27 27.70 -2.52
N THR A 36 -29.98 27.39 -1.25
CA THR A 36 -28.60 27.21 -0.78
C THR A 36 -28.11 25.78 -1.05
N MET A 37 -26.79 25.59 -1.10
CA MET A 37 -26.20 24.25 -1.29
C MET A 37 -26.64 23.26 -0.20
N THR A 38 -26.73 23.72 1.06
CA THR A 38 -27.18 22.89 2.18
C THR A 38 -28.64 22.47 2.03
N GLU A 39 -29.53 23.38 1.64
CA GLU A 39 -30.95 23.05 1.39
C GLU A 39 -31.11 22.08 0.22
N ALA A 40 -30.30 22.22 -0.83
CA ALA A 40 -30.29 21.29 -1.94
C ALA A 40 -29.87 19.87 -1.50
N VAL A 41 -28.79 19.75 -0.74
CA VAL A 41 -28.34 18.47 -0.16
C VAL A 41 -29.42 17.87 0.73
N ASP A 42 -30.05 18.66 1.61
CA ASP A 42 -31.13 18.17 2.48
C ASP A 42 -32.34 17.66 1.70
N LEU A 43 -32.70 18.31 0.60
CA LEU A 43 -33.77 17.85 -0.29
C LEU A 43 -33.40 16.55 -1.00
N ALA A 44 -32.19 16.46 -1.55
CA ALA A 44 -31.67 15.27 -2.21
C ALA A 44 -31.65 14.05 -1.27
N LEU A 45 -31.12 14.23 -0.04
CA LEU A 45 -31.05 13.17 0.97
C LEU A 45 -32.44 12.69 1.44
N LYS A 46 -33.44 13.58 1.43
CA LYS A 46 -34.83 13.23 1.80
C LYS A 46 -35.56 12.49 0.69
N ARG A 47 -35.31 12.84 -0.58
CA ARG A 47 -36.09 12.36 -1.74
C ARG A 47 -35.39 11.29 -2.58
N SER A 48 -34.10 11.03 -2.36
CA SER A 48 -33.34 10.02 -3.09
C SER A 48 -34.03 8.63 -3.04
N PRO A 49 -34.39 8.04 -4.21
CA PRO A 49 -34.90 6.68 -4.28
C PRO A 49 -33.90 5.66 -3.73
N GLN A 50 -32.62 5.83 -4.04
CA GLN A 50 -31.55 4.94 -3.60
C GLN A 50 -31.47 4.86 -2.07
N LEU A 51 -31.59 5.99 -1.36
CA LEU A 51 -31.59 6.02 0.11
C LEU A 51 -32.87 5.44 0.72
N ARG A 52 -34.01 5.61 0.05
CA ARG A 52 -35.28 4.99 0.47
C ARG A 52 -35.20 3.47 0.37
N ASP A 53 -34.66 2.97 -0.73
CA ASP A 53 -34.55 1.54 -1.00
C ASP A 53 -33.49 0.93 -0.05
N GLY A 54 -32.35 1.59 0.15
CA GLY A 54 -31.34 1.19 1.14
C GLY A 54 -31.88 1.15 2.59
N ARG A 55 -32.72 2.11 3.01
CA ARG A 55 -33.41 2.05 4.32
C ARG A 55 -34.36 0.86 4.43
N SER A 56 -34.96 0.45 3.33
CA SER A 56 -35.87 -0.70 3.29
C SER A 56 -35.09 -2.01 3.41
N GLU A 57 -33.94 -2.12 2.74
CA GLU A 57 -33.00 -3.24 2.87
C GLU A 57 -32.46 -3.38 4.30
N VAL A 58 -32.07 -2.27 4.95
CA VAL A 58 -31.63 -2.31 6.35
C VAL A 58 -32.73 -2.88 7.26
N ARG A 59 -34.00 -2.47 7.07
CA ARG A 59 -35.13 -3.02 7.83
C ARG A 59 -35.36 -4.51 7.54
N LEU A 60 -35.16 -4.95 6.30
CA LEU A 60 -35.22 -6.36 5.93
C LEU A 60 -34.15 -7.17 6.67
N LYS A 61 -32.91 -6.67 6.71
CA LYS A 61 -31.80 -7.31 7.45
C LYS A 61 -32.00 -7.32 8.96
N GLU A 62 -32.65 -6.29 9.52
CA GLU A 62 -33.09 -6.31 10.93
C GLU A 62 -34.10 -7.44 11.19
N ALA A 63 -35.08 -7.62 10.30
CA ALA A 63 -36.06 -8.71 10.41
C ALA A 63 -35.42 -10.10 10.23
N GLU A 64 -34.46 -10.25 9.31
CA GLU A 64 -33.70 -11.50 9.12
C GLU A 64 -32.89 -11.87 10.37
N LEU A 65 -32.28 -10.89 11.04
CA LEU A 65 -31.57 -11.11 12.30
C LEU A 65 -32.50 -11.58 13.42
N GLU A 66 -33.69 -10.99 13.53
CA GLU A 66 -34.71 -11.46 14.47
C GLU A 66 -35.13 -12.90 14.16
N GLN A 67 -35.38 -13.22 12.90
CA GLN A 67 -35.71 -14.60 12.46
C GLN A 67 -34.57 -15.58 12.77
N ALA A 68 -33.31 -15.18 12.61
CA ALA A 68 -32.16 -16.00 12.97
C ALA A 68 -32.13 -16.32 14.48
N HIS A 69 -32.42 -15.34 15.34
CA HIS A 69 -32.53 -15.55 16.79
C HIS A 69 -33.68 -16.50 17.15
N TYR A 70 -34.86 -16.35 16.52
CA TYR A 70 -35.97 -17.28 16.73
C TYR A 70 -35.64 -18.70 16.27
N ALA A 71 -34.99 -18.84 15.11
CA ALA A 71 -34.57 -20.13 14.58
C ALA A 71 -33.57 -20.82 15.53
N GLN A 72 -32.57 -20.09 16.02
CA GLN A 72 -31.61 -20.63 17.00
C GLN A 72 -32.32 -21.09 18.28
N LYS A 73 -33.17 -20.24 18.86
CA LYS A 73 -33.90 -20.55 20.10
C LYS A 73 -34.82 -21.76 19.95
N SER A 74 -35.60 -21.82 18.86
CA SER A 74 -36.45 -22.98 18.54
C SER A 74 -35.63 -24.27 18.42
N GLU A 75 -34.45 -24.20 17.80
CA GLU A 75 -33.59 -25.37 17.65
C GLU A 75 -32.92 -25.82 18.96
N GLU A 76 -32.62 -24.87 19.87
CA GLU A 76 -32.15 -25.15 21.23
C GLU A 76 -33.25 -25.80 22.08
N GLU A 77 -34.49 -25.30 22.01
CA GLU A 77 -35.65 -25.88 22.68
C GLU A 77 -35.95 -27.30 22.19
N LYS A 78 -35.88 -27.54 20.88
CA LYS A 78 -35.99 -28.90 20.29
C LYS A 78 -34.87 -29.82 20.77
N ALA A 79 -33.64 -29.31 20.92
CA ALA A 79 -32.50 -30.08 21.40
C ALA A 79 -32.59 -30.41 22.90
N ALA A 80 -33.31 -29.62 23.69
CA ALA A 80 -33.55 -29.86 25.12
C ALA A 80 -34.71 -30.83 25.41
N GLY A 81 -35.45 -31.28 24.39
CA GLY A 81 -36.59 -32.19 24.56
C GLY A 81 -36.19 -33.63 24.95
N LEU A 82 -37.05 -34.32 25.70
CA LEU A 82 -36.82 -35.71 26.19
C LEU A 82 -36.57 -36.76 25.09
N PHE A 83 -36.93 -36.47 23.84
CA PHE A 83 -36.77 -37.36 22.69
C PHE A 83 -35.87 -36.73 21.60
N ALA A 84 -35.02 -35.77 21.96
CA ALA A 84 -34.12 -35.11 21.03
C ALA A 84 -33.09 -36.10 20.46
N LYS A 85 -32.99 -36.15 19.13
CA LYS A 85 -31.95 -36.93 18.44
C LYS A 85 -30.62 -36.15 18.44
N PRO A 86 -29.47 -36.82 18.60
CA PRO A 86 -28.17 -36.16 18.54
C PRO A 86 -27.91 -35.61 17.14
N LYS A 87 -27.76 -34.29 17.02
CA LYS A 87 -27.44 -33.61 15.76
C LYS A 87 -25.95 -33.74 15.42
N ASN A 88 -25.62 -33.82 14.13
CA ASN A 88 -24.23 -33.80 13.68
C ASN A 88 -23.59 -32.41 13.88
N ILE A 89 -22.25 -32.36 13.87
CA ILE A 89 -21.49 -31.12 14.14
C ILE A 89 -21.82 -30.04 13.10
N SER A 90 -21.99 -30.40 11.85
CA SER A 90 -22.22 -29.48 10.72
C SER A 90 -23.57 -28.78 10.82
N GLN A 91 -24.64 -29.50 11.19
CA GLN A 91 -25.95 -28.90 11.48
C GLN A 91 -25.88 -27.98 12.70
N GLN A 92 -25.12 -28.36 13.75
CA GLN A 92 -24.93 -27.50 14.92
C GLN A 92 -24.14 -26.23 14.58
N LEU A 93 -23.12 -26.33 13.73
CA LEU A 93 -22.34 -25.21 13.23
C LEU A 93 -23.25 -24.27 12.42
N GLN A 94 -24.00 -24.78 11.44
CA GLN A 94 -24.93 -23.98 10.64
C GLN A 94 -25.93 -23.21 11.52
N ILE A 95 -26.55 -23.87 12.51
CA ILE A 95 -27.50 -23.21 13.41
C ILE A 95 -26.82 -22.10 14.22
N ARG A 96 -25.61 -22.34 14.75
CA ARG A 96 -24.88 -21.35 15.54
C ARG A 96 -24.34 -20.18 14.71
N MET A 97 -24.03 -20.39 13.43
CA MET A 97 -23.52 -19.35 12.54
C MET A 97 -24.61 -18.43 11.97
N LYS A 98 -25.89 -18.82 11.98
CA LYS A 98 -27.00 -18.01 11.44
C LYS A 98 -27.07 -16.60 12.03
N VAL A 99 -26.95 -16.46 13.36
CA VAL A 99 -27.02 -15.16 14.04
C VAL A 99 -25.80 -14.27 13.72
N PRO A 100 -24.54 -14.75 13.86
CA PRO A 100 -23.37 -14.01 13.40
C PRO A 100 -23.45 -13.54 11.94
N GLN A 101 -23.90 -14.41 11.03
CA GLN A 101 -24.06 -14.07 9.60
C GLN A 101 -25.11 -12.98 9.37
N ALA A 102 -26.30 -13.12 9.97
CA ALA A 102 -27.35 -12.12 9.84
C ALA A 102 -26.94 -10.76 10.43
N ARG A 103 -26.23 -10.77 11.57
CA ARG A 103 -25.72 -9.54 12.20
C ARG A 103 -24.68 -8.83 11.33
N MET A 104 -23.75 -9.59 10.75
CA MET A 104 -22.79 -9.05 9.79
C MET A 104 -23.50 -8.38 8.62
N GLN A 105 -24.47 -9.07 8.01
CA GLN A 105 -25.21 -8.52 6.87
C GLN A 105 -25.89 -7.20 7.25
N LEU A 106 -26.51 -7.12 8.43
CA LEU A 106 -27.11 -5.88 8.92
C LEU A 106 -26.08 -4.75 9.07
N GLU A 107 -24.92 -5.01 9.69
CA GLU A 107 -23.87 -4.01 9.89
C GLU A 107 -23.30 -3.51 8.54
N VAL A 108 -23.05 -4.41 7.59
CA VAL A 108 -22.62 -4.07 6.22
C VAL A 108 -23.65 -3.21 5.49
N TRP A 109 -24.94 -3.57 5.55
CA TRP A 109 -26.01 -2.79 4.90
C TRP A 109 -26.23 -1.42 5.55
N ARG A 110 -26.02 -1.29 6.86
CA ARG A 110 -26.05 0.01 7.56
C ARG A 110 -24.94 0.94 7.06
N GLU A 111 -23.72 0.42 6.92
CA GLU A 111 -22.62 1.24 6.39
C GLU A 111 -22.82 1.54 4.90
N LYS A 112 -23.34 0.58 4.12
CA LYS A 112 -23.70 0.81 2.72
C LYS A 112 -24.69 1.97 2.56
N LEU A 113 -25.73 2.03 3.39
CA LEU A 113 -26.68 3.13 3.42
C LEU A 113 -26.00 4.47 3.78
N ARG A 114 -25.04 4.45 4.72
CA ARG A 114 -24.28 5.64 5.12
C ARG A 114 -23.40 6.15 3.97
N GLN A 115 -22.70 5.26 3.27
CA GLN A 115 -21.87 5.61 2.12
C GLN A 115 -22.71 6.14 0.95
N GLN A 116 -23.84 5.53 0.65
CA GLN A 116 -24.81 6.05 -0.34
C GLN A 116 -25.27 7.47 0.02
N ALA A 117 -25.44 7.78 1.30
CA ALA A 117 -25.81 9.14 1.72
C ALA A 117 -24.68 10.15 1.48
N LEU A 118 -23.41 9.75 1.68
CA LEU A 118 -22.25 10.58 1.37
C LEU A 118 -22.11 10.80 -0.15
N GLU A 119 -22.35 9.77 -0.94
CA GLU A 119 -22.32 9.82 -2.41
C GLU A 119 -23.40 10.76 -2.97
N VAL A 120 -24.66 10.58 -2.54
CA VAL A 120 -25.77 11.48 -2.92
C VAL A 120 -25.47 12.93 -2.57
N ARG A 121 -24.87 13.16 -1.39
CA ARG A 121 -24.43 14.50 -0.98
C ARG A 121 -23.38 15.06 -1.93
N PHE A 122 -22.31 14.30 -2.19
CA PHE A 122 -21.23 14.72 -3.07
C PHE A 122 -21.73 15.04 -4.49
N GLU A 123 -22.55 14.16 -5.07
CA GLU A 123 -23.15 14.39 -6.39
C GLU A 123 -24.01 15.66 -6.42
N THR A 124 -24.76 15.91 -5.34
CA THR A 124 -25.63 17.10 -5.25
C THR A 124 -24.80 18.38 -5.11
N GLU A 125 -23.74 18.36 -4.30
CA GLU A 125 -22.80 19.46 -4.16
C GLU A 125 -22.12 19.76 -5.51
N SER A 126 -21.61 18.73 -6.20
CA SER A 126 -20.97 18.88 -7.51
C SER A 126 -21.93 19.42 -8.58
N ALA A 127 -23.16 18.89 -8.64
CA ALA A 127 -24.18 19.37 -9.57
C ALA A 127 -24.61 20.82 -9.26
N TYR A 128 -24.71 21.20 -7.97
CA TYR A 128 -25.00 22.58 -7.57
C TYR A 128 -23.91 23.55 -8.07
N LEU A 129 -22.63 23.18 -7.91
CA LEU A 129 -21.50 23.98 -8.38
C LEU A 129 -21.49 24.12 -9.91
N GLN A 130 -21.81 23.05 -10.65
CA GLN A 130 -21.90 23.10 -12.10
C GLN A 130 -23.01 24.04 -12.58
N VAL A 131 -24.21 23.94 -11.99
CA VAL A 131 -25.32 24.84 -12.32
C VAL A 131 -24.96 26.29 -12.03
N TYR A 132 -24.30 26.54 -10.90
CA TYR A 132 -23.82 27.87 -10.56
C TYR A 132 -22.85 28.42 -11.61
N GLN A 133 -21.87 27.61 -12.05
CA GLN A 133 -20.90 27.98 -13.09
C GLN A 133 -21.59 28.31 -14.42
N ASP A 134 -22.53 27.48 -14.86
CA ASP A 134 -23.25 27.68 -16.12
C ASP A 134 -24.13 28.93 -16.08
N MET A 135 -24.76 29.21 -14.93
CA MET A 135 -25.53 30.44 -14.73
C MET A 135 -24.65 31.69 -14.77
N GLN A 136 -23.44 31.64 -14.20
CA GLN A 136 -22.46 32.72 -14.30
C GLN A 136 -22.00 32.93 -15.76
N ALA A 137 -21.77 31.85 -16.50
CA ALA A 137 -21.44 31.92 -17.92
C ALA A 137 -22.59 32.52 -18.75
N GLU A 138 -23.84 32.14 -18.50
CA GLU A 138 -25.04 32.73 -19.12
C GLU A 138 -25.11 34.25 -18.86
N GLN A 139 -24.90 34.68 -17.61
CA GLN A 139 -24.94 36.09 -17.22
C GLN A 139 -23.81 36.91 -17.88
N LYS A 140 -22.58 36.38 -17.90
CA LYS A 140 -21.45 37.04 -18.58
C LYS A 140 -21.68 37.15 -20.09
N ALA A 141 -22.18 36.08 -20.73
CA ALA A 141 -22.52 36.11 -22.15
C ALA A 141 -23.64 37.12 -22.45
N ARG A 142 -24.61 37.26 -21.52
CA ARG A 142 -25.66 38.28 -21.62
C ARG A 142 -25.11 39.70 -21.55
N GLN A 143 -24.22 39.98 -20.61
CA GLN A 143 -23.58 41.30 -20.47
C GLN A 143 -22.81 41.68 -21.74
N ARG A 144 -22.05 40.74 -22.32
CA ARG A 144 -21.33 40.95 -23.58
C ARG A 144 -22.27 41.26 -24.75
N TRP A 145 -23.42 40.59 -24.82
CA TRP A 145 -24.44 40.90 -25.82
C TRP A 145 -25.02 42.30 -25.64
N ASP A 146 -25.35 42.69 -24.41
CA ASP A 146 -25.86 44.04 -24.10
C ASP A 146 -24.81 45.14 -24.37
N GLU A 147 -23.53 44.89 -24.08
CA GLU A 147 -22.41 45.79 -24.37
C GLU A 147 -22.17 45.95 -25.89
N ALA A 148 -22.21 44.85 -26.65
CA ALA A 148 -22.11 44.89 -28.11
C ALA A 148 -23.28 45.67 -28.73
N GLY A 149 -24.48 45.57 -28.15
CA GLY A 149 -25.65 46.35 -28.56
C GLY A 149 -25.43 47.85 -28.38
N LYS A 150 -24.95 48.28 -27.20
CA LYS A 150 -24.60 49.68 -26.92
C LYS A 150 -23.48 50.19 -27.84
N ALA A 151 -22.49 49.36 -28.13
CA ALA A 151 -21.39 49.71 -29.04
C ALA A 151 -21.91 49.97 -30.46
N LEU A 152 -22.81 49.13 -30.97
CA LEU A 152 -23.46 49.32 -32.27
C LEU A 152 -24.26 50.62 -32.32
N GLU A 153 -25.06 50.92 -31.28
CA GLU A 153 -25.80 52.19 -31.19
C GLU A 153 -24.86 53.42 -31.24
N ALA A 154 -23.73 53.36 -30.53
CA ALA A 154 -22.74 54.42 -30.53
C ALA A 154 -22.10 54.63 -31.92
N VAL A 155 -21.76 53.54 -32.63
CA VAL A 155 -21.24 53.61 -34.00
C VAL A 155 -22.29 54.18 -34.96
N GLN A 156 -23.55 53.75 -34.85
CA GLN A 156 -24.65 54.28 -35.66
C GLN A 156 -24.87 55.79 -35.45
N GLN A 157 -24.75 56.27 -34.21
CA GLN A 157 -24.82 57.70 -33.93
C GLN A 157 -23.64 58.46 -34.55
N ARG A 158 -22.40 57.96 -34.44
CA ARG A 158 -21.22 58.57 -35.07
C ARG A 158 -21.31 58.62 -36.60
N LEU A 159 -21.86 57.56 -37.20
CA LEU A 159 -22.12 57.49 -38.64
C LEU A 159 -23.07 58.61 -39.10
N ARG A 160 -24.12 58.92 -38.33
CA ARG A 160 -25.05 60.03 -38.63
C ARG A 160 -24.38 61.40 -38.64
N TYR A 161 -23.34 61.60 -37.84
CA TYR A 161 -22.58 62.85 -37.77
C TYR A 161 -21.34 62.87 -38.70
N GLY A 162 -21.15 61.84 -39.53
CA GLY A 162 -20.00 61.73 -40.44
C GLY A 162 -18.67 61.40 -39.74
N LEU A 163 -18.71 60.92 -38.49
CA LEU A 163 -17.55 60.62 -37.65
C LEU A 163 -17.13 59.14 -37.66
N ALA A 164 -17.85 58.28 -38.38
CA ALA A 164 -17.55 56.87 -38.58
C ALA A 164 -17.84 56.45 -40.04
N LYS A 165 -17.27 55.34 -40.50
CA LYS A 165 -17.46 54.82 -41.86
C LYS A 165 -18.40 53.60 -41.83
N GLN A 166 -18.92 53.23 -43.00
CA GLN A 166 -19.82 52.07 -43.13
C GLN A 166 -19.21 50.72 -42.68
N PRO A 167 -17.92 50.42 -42.93
CA PRO A 167 -17.28 49.21 -42.41
C PRO A 167 -17.25 49.13 -40.87
N ASP A 168 -17.17 50.27 -40.18
CA ASP A 168 -17.20 50.31 -38.71
C ASP A 168 -18.57 49.86 -38.17
N LYS A 169 -19.64 50.09 -38.95
CA LYS A 169 -20.99 49.61 -38.62
C LYS A 169 -21.11 48.10 -38.85
N GLU A 170 -20.61 47.59 -39.98
CA GLU A 170 -20.65 46.14 -40.31
C GLU A 170 -19.89 45.32 -39.26
N THR A 171 -18.69 45.75 -38.88
CA THR A 171 -17.90 45.09 -37.80
C THR A 171 -18.62 45.06 -36.46
N ALA A 172 -19.36 46.12 -36.10
CA ALA A 172 -20.17 46.16 -34.89
C ALA A 172 -21.41 45.25 -34.97
N GLU A 173 -22.05 45.13 -36.15
CA GLU A 173 -23.14 44.19 -36.40
C GLU A 173 -22.66 42.73 -36.29
N ASP A 174 -21.49 42.41 -36.84
CA ASP A 174 -20.87 41.08 -36.72
C ASP A 174 -20.49 40.72 -35.28
N ALA A 175 -19.99 41.70 -34.52
CA ALA A 175 -19.69 41.51 -33.09
C ALA A 175 -20.97 41.22 -32.28
N LEU A 176 -22.07 41.94 -32.55
CA LEU A 176 -23.37 41.70 -31.92
C LEU A 176 -23.92 40.32 -32.27
N ALA A 177 -23.83 39.89 -33.53
CA ALA A 177 -24.27 38.58 -33.98
C ALA A 177 -23.50 37.44 -33.29
N ARG A 178 -22.18 37.57 -33.16
CA ARG A 178 -21.33 36.61 -32.42
C ARG A 178 -21.72 36.55 -30.94
N ALA A 179 -21.89 37.71 -30.29
CA ALA A 179 -22.30 37.77 -28.88
C ALA A 179 -23.70 37.18 -28.65
N ALA A 180 -24.65 37.40 -29.56
CA ALA A 180 -25.99 36.83 -29.49
C ALA A 180 -25.97 35.30 -29.61
N SER A 181 -25.15 34.75 -30.51
CA SER A 181 -24.98 33.30 -30.66
C SER A 181 -24.39 32.67 -29.39
N ALA A 182 -23.32 33.26 -28.86
CA ALA A 182 -22.69 32.80 -27.61
C ALA A 182 -23.65 32.84 -26.41
N TYR A 183 -24.45 33.90 -26.28
CA TYR A 183 -25.49 33.99 -25.25
C TYR A 183 -26.54 32.88 -25.39
N LYS A 184 -27.02 32.60 -26.60
CA LYS A 184 -27.99 31.53 -26.84
C LYS A 184 -27.43 30.15 -26.48
N GLN A 185 -26.16 29.90 -26.78
CA GLN A 185 -25.49 28.65 -26.39
C GLN A 185 -25.38 28.53 -24.86
N ALA A 186 -24.88 29.57 -24.18
CA ALA A 186 -24.76 29.58 -22.73
C ALA A 186 -26.12 29.43 -22.02
N GLN A 187 -27.18 30.04 -22.56
CA GLN A 187 -28.55 29.88 -22.07
C GLN A 187 -29.06 28.43 -22.17
N LEU A 188 -28.75 27.73 -23.26
CA LEU A 188 -29.13 26.32 -23.43
C LEU A 188 -28.39 25.41 -22.45
N VAL A 189 -27.10 25.63 -22.24
CA VAL A 189 -26.28 24.90 -21.27
C VAL A 189 -26.82 25.10 -19.86
N ALA A 190 -26.99 26.36 -19.43
CA ALA A 190 -27.53 26.68 -18.12
C ALA A 190 -28.96 26.16 -17.90
N LYS A 191 -29.79 26.13 -18.95
CA LYS A 191 -31.10 25.49 -18.87
C LYS A 191 -30.98 23.98 -18.70
N GLY A 192 -30.09 23.32 -19.46
CA GLY A 192 -29.86 21.89 -19.38
C GLY A 192 -29.39 21.45 -17.99
N SER A 193 -28.39 22.13 -17.43
CA SER A 193 -27.88 21.81 -16.09
C SER A 193 -28.90 22.06 -15.00
N ARG A 194 -29.69 23.15 -15.06
CA ARG A 194 -30.82 23.37 -14.13
C ARG A 194 -31.84 22.23 -14.16
N LEU A 195 -32.20 21.73 -15.35
CA LEU A 195 -33.16 20.63 -15.48
C LEU A 195 -32.62 19.34 -14.87
N ALA A 196 -31.39 18.95 -15.22
CA ALA A 196 -30.74 17.76 -14.66
C ALA A 196 -30.62 17.84 -13.12
N PHE A 197 -30.33 19.03 -12.58
CA PHE A 197 -30.29 19.26 -11.14
C PHE A 197 -31.68 19.17 -10.50
N GLY A 198 -32.73 19.67 -11.16
CA GLY A 198 -34.11 19.55 -10.68
C GLY A 198 -34.59 18.11 -10.61
N GLU A 199 -34.23 17.29 -11.59
CA GLU A 199 -34.50 15.85 -11.60
C GLU A 199 -33.87 15.16 -10.38
N LYS A 200 -32.60 15.47 -10.07
CA LYS A 200 -31.92 14.96 -8.86
C LYS A 200 -32.62 15.38 -7.55
N LEU A 201 -33.15 16.61 -7.48
CA LEU A 201 -33.86 17.12 -6.29
C LEU A 201 -35.33 16.69 -6.23
N GLY A 202 -35.89 16.15 -7.31
CA GLY A 202 -37.33 15.94 -7.47
C GLY A 202 -38.13 17.25 -7.37
N GLU A 203 -37.56 18.37 -7.84
CA GLU A 203 -38.20 19.70 -7.89
C GLU A 203 -38.25 20.21 -9.33
N ARG A 204 -39.27 21.01 -9.65
CA ARG A 204 -39.32 21.68 -10.96
C ARG A 204 -38.43 22.93 -10.93
N THR A 205 -37.23 22.81 -11.49
CA THR A 205 -36.24 23.89 -11.63
C THR A 205 -36.29 24.58 -13.00
N GLU A 206 -37.41 24.45 -13.71
CA GLU A 206 -37.61 25.00 -15.06
C GLU A 206 -37.51 26.54 -15.11
N LEU A 207 -37.86 27.20 -14.00
CA LEU A 207 -37.77 28.66 -13.85
C LEU A 207 -36.44 29.06 -13.20
N PRO A 208 -35.83 30.19 -13.61
CA PRO A 208 -34.64 30.72 -12.95
C PRO A 208 -34.89 30.92 -11.45
N PHE A 209 -33.93 30.51 -10.63
CA PHE A 209 -33.97 30.67 -9.17
C PHE A 209 -32.63 31.23 -8.70
N ALA A 210 -32.60 31.84 -7.51
CA ALA A 210 -31.38 32.44 -6.99
C ALA A 210 -30.53 31.36 -6.30
N MET A 211 -29.26 31.28 -6.67
CA MET A 211 -28.27 30.46 -5.97
C MET A 211 -27.28 31.37 -5.26
N THR A 212 -26.84 30.95 -4.08
CA THR A 212 -25.78 31.62 -3.33
C THR A 212 -24.61 30.67 -3.18
N PHE A 213 -23.41 31.14 -3.49
CA PHE A 213 -22.19 30.38 -3.31
C PHE A 213 -21.30 31.06 -2.27
N GLU A 214 -21.11 30.39 -1.14
CA GLU A 214 -20.19 30.84 -0.10
C GLU A 214 -18.89 30.04 -0.23
N PRO A 215 -17.72 30.71 -0.36
CA PRO A 215 -16.43 30.03 -0.37
C PRO A 215 -16.24 29.18 0.89
N LEU A 216 -15.70 27.97 0.71
CA LEU A 216 -15.41 27.02 1.77
C LEU A 216 -14.06 26.39 1.51
N TYR A 217 -13.33 26.04 2.57
CA TYR A 217 -12.10 25.25 2.48
C TYR A 217 -12.01 24.23 3.61
N ALA A 218 -11.23 23.17 3.40
CA ALA A 218 -11.01 22.08 4.36
C ALA A 218 -9.62 22.16 4.99
N ASP A 219 -9.43 21.52 6.15
CA ASP A 219 -8.09 21.37 6.74
C ASP A 219 -7.33 20.26 6.01
N LEU A 220 -6.44 20.63 5.09
CA LEU A 220 -5.55 19.69 4.43
C LEU A 220 -4.15 19.72 5.07
N SER A 221 -3.98 19.98 6.36
CA SER A 221 -2.64 19.88 6.97
C SER A 221 -2.15 18.42 7.04
N GLN A 222 -0.83 18.21 6.98
CA GLN A 222 -0.24 16.86 7.11
C GLN A 222 -0.64 16.16 8.43
N ASN A 223 -0.90 16.95 9.48
CA ASN A 223 -1.37 16.47 10.78
C ASN A 223 -2.81 15.92 10.74
N ALA A 224 -3.63 16.33 9.77
CA ALA A 224 -5.01 15.86 9.64
C ALA A 224 -5.10 14.49 8.95
N LEU A 225 -4.13 14.15 8.09
CA LEU A 225 -4.13 12.91 7.30
C LEU A 225 -4.27 11.62 8.13
N PRO A 226 -3.57 11.42 9.27
CA PRO A 226 -3.78 10.26 10.12
C PRO A 226 -5.23 10.13 10.62
N GLY A 227 -5.90 11.27 10.88
CA GLY A 227 -7.31 11.29 11.28
C GLY A 227 -8.23 10.84 10.15
N TYR A 228 -7.95 11.23 8.91
CA TYR A 228 -8.70 10.81 7.72
C TYR A 228 -8.55 9.32 7.43
N ILE A 229 -7.32 8.81 7.51
CA ILE A 229 -7.04 7.37 7.38
C ILE A 229 -7.75 6.58 8.49
N ALA A 230 -7.69 7.05 9.74
CA ALA A 230 -8.31 6.36 10.87
C ALA A 230 -9.84 6.27 10.75
N GLU A 231 -10.49 7.26 10.14
CA GLU A 231 -11.92 7.19 9.89
C GLU A 231 -12.25 6.30 8.68
N ALA A 232 -11.50 6.41 7.59
CA ALA A 232 -11.66 5.55 6.41
C ALA A 232 -11.58 4.06 6.75
N LEU A 233 -10.61 3.67 7.61
CA LEU A 233 -10.44 2.30 8.08
C LEU A 233 -11.64 1.76 8.88
N LYS A 234 -12.53 2.63 9.39
CA LYS A 234 -13.75 2.22 10.10
C LYS A 234 -14.98 2.18 9.22
N THR A 235 -14.94 2.81 8.05
CA THR A 235 -16.12 3.13 7.24
C THR A 235 -16.08 2.51 5.85
N ASN A 236 -14.91 2.08 5.37
CA ASN A 236 -14.79 1.47 4.06
C ASN A 236 -15.51 0.10 4.02
N ILE A 237 -16.46 -0.07 3.09
CA ILE A 237 -17.31 -1.27 3.01
C ILE A 237 -16.50 -2.54 2.73
N GLY A 238 -15.56 -2.51 1.79
CA GLY A 238 -14.75 -3.68 1.44
C GLY A 238 -13.96 -4.16 2.64
N LEU A 239 -13.29 -3.24 3.33
CA LEU A 239 -12.58 -3.55 4.56
C LEU A 239 -13.52 -4.03 5.68
N ILE A 240 -14.69 -3.41 5.85
CA ILE A 240 -15.67 -3.85 6.85
C ILE A 240 -16.15 -5.28 6.56
N GLN A 241 -16.41 -5.60 5.30
CA GLN A 241 -16.78 -6.94 4.86
C GLN A 241 -15.66 -7.94 5.19
N ASP A 242 -14.41 -7.63 4.87
CA ASP A 242 -13.27 -8.50 5.18
C ASP A 242 -13.02 -8.64 6.69
N MET A 243 -13.14 -7.54 7.45
CA MET A 243 -13.10 -7.58 8.92
C MET A 243 -14.21 -8.47 9.49
N HIS A 244 -15.41 -8.42 8.92
CA HIS A 244 -16.50 -9.29 9.33
C HIS A 244 -16.32 -10.74 8.87
N ASN A 245 -15.81 -10.99 7.68
CA ASN A 245 -15.49 -12.31 7.17
C ASN A 245 -14.44 -12.99 8.07
N ARG A 246 -13.43 -12.23 8.49
CA ARG A 246 -12.45 -12.70 9.48
C ARG A 246 -13.07 -12.96 10.84
N ARG A 247 -13.93 -12.08 11.36
CA ARG A 247 -14.68 -12.34 12.60
C ARG A 247 -15.57 -13.58 12.47
N LEU A 248 -16.16 -13.80 11.29
CA LEU A 248 -16.99 -14.96 11.00
C LEU A 248 -16.14 -16.23 10.98
N ALA A 249 -14.94 -16.19 10.41
CA ALA A 249 -13.98 -17.28 10.42
C ALA A 249 -13.44 -17.55 11.85
N ASP A 250 -13.13 -16.52 12.62
CA ASP A 250 -12.76 -16.60 14.05
C ASP A 250 -13.89 -17.29 14.87
N GLU A 251 -15.14 -16.88 14.65
CA GLU A 251 -16.32 -17.46 15.31
C GLU A 251 -16.57 -18.90 14.84
N LYS A 252 -16.45 -19.18 13.54
CA LYS A 252 -16.57 -20.53 12.97
C LYS A 252 -15.51 -21.45 13.58
N LEU A 253 -14.27 -20.99 13.70
CA LEU A 253 -13.17 -21.73 14.33
C LEU A 253 -13.44 -21.96 15.82
N SER A 254 -13.91 -20.93 16.54
CA SER A 254 -14.29 -21.03 17.96
C SER A 254 -15.39 -22.05 18.19
N VAL A 255 -16.50 -21.95 17.44
CA VAL A 255 -17.62 -22.89 17.50
C VAL A 255 -17.15 -24.29 17.14
N THR A 256 -16.32 -24.44 16.10
CA THR A 256 -15.77 -25.73 15.69
C THR A 256 -14.90 -26.33 16.80
N ARG A 257 -13.98 -25.56 17.41
CA ARG A 257 -13.18 -26.01 18.56
C ARG A 257 -14.06 -26.42 19.73
N HIS A 258 -15.12 -25.68 20.03
CA HIS A 258 -16.06 -26.04 21.09
C HIS A 258 -16.79 -27.36 20.81
N LEU A 259 -17.26 -27.56 19.57
CA LEU A 259 -17.93 -28.81 19.16
C LEU A 259 -16.96 -30.00 19.18
N TYR A 260 -15.70 -29.79 18.77
CA TYR A 260 -14.65 -30.80 18.84
C TYR A 260 -14.25 -31.11 20.30
N ALA A 261 -14.10 -30.11 21.15
CA ALA A 261 -13.79 -30.29 22.57
C ALA A 261 -14.90 -31.04 23.30
N ALA A 262 -16.18 -30.72 23.01
CA ALA A 262 -17.32 -31.44 23.56
C ALA A 262 -17.35 -32.92 23.15
N LYS A 263 -16.89 -33.24 21.94
CA LYS A 263 -16.88 -34.61 21.40
C LYS A 263 -15.64 -35.42 21.80
N PHE A 264 -14.46 -34.82 21.78
CA PHE A 264 -13.18 -35.52 21.91
C PHE A 264 -12.45 -35.26 23.24
N GLY A 265 -12.89 -34.28 24.02
CA GLY A 265 -12.30 -33.90 25.30
C GLY A 265 -11.04 -33.05 25.20
N ALA A 266 -10.70 -32.34 26.29
CA ALA A 266 -9.63 -31.33 26.32
C ALA A 266 -8.22 -31.89 26.04
N ALA A 267 -7.94 -33.16 26.36
CA ALA A 267 -6.62 -33.76 26.13
C ALA A 267 -6.30 -33.97 24.65
N ARG A 268 -7.29 -34.38 23.84
CA ARG A 268 -7.13 -34.55 22.39
C ARG A 268 -7.07 -33.21 21.66
N MET A 269 -7.81 -32.21 22.15
CA MET A 269 -7.70 -30.84 21.63
C MET A 269 -6.28 -30.29 21.70
N LYS A 270 -5.54 -30.54 22.79
CA LYS A 270 -4.11 -30.13 22.89
C LYS A 270 -3.22 -30.76 21.81
N VAL A 271 -3.57 -31.92 21.29
CA VAL A 271 -2.83 -32.57 20.19
C VAL A 271 -3.17 -31.91 18.86
N PHE A 272 -4.47 -31.67 18.60
CA PHE A 272 -4.92 -30.92 17.43
C PHE A 272 -4.33 -29.50 17.42
N ASP A 273 -4.37 -28.79 18.54
CA ASP A 273 -3.82 -27.44 18.66
C ASP A 273 -2.30 -27.41 18.40
N ARG A 274 -1.55 -28.46 18.77
CA ARG A 274 -0.12 -28.57 18.45
C ARG A 274 0.15 -28.94 16.99
N MET A 275 -0.68 -29.77 16.38
CA MET A 275 -0.56 -30.13 14.96
C MET A 275 -0.76 -28.93 14.04
N TYR A 276 -1.63 -27.99 14.44
CA TYR A 276 -1.94 -26.79 13.65
C TYR A 276 -1.31 -25.52 14.23
N ALA A 277 -0.47 -25.63 15.27
CA ALA A 277 0.36 -24.53 15.77
C ALA A 277 1.70 -24.53 15.03
N GLY A 278 1.69 -24.15 13.75
CA GLY A 278 2.94 -24.11 13.01
C GLY A 278 2.74 -23.89 11.52
N GLN A 279 3.11 -22.68 11.11
CA GLN A 279 3.21 -22.15 9.75
C GLN A 279 1.89 -21.86 9.02
N PRO A 280 1.78 -20.68 8.37
CA PRO A 280 0.69 -20.40 7.45
C PRO A 280 0.70 -21.46 6.36
N VAL A 281 -0.45 -22.10 6.13
CA VAL A 281 -0.59 -23.03 5.02
C VAL A 281 -0.59 -22.18 3.75
N ASP A 282 0.36 -22.43 2.86
CA ASP A 282 0.35 -21.86 1.52
C ASP A 282 -0.89 -22.39 0.78
N MET A 283 -1.90 -21.52 0.67
CA MET A 283 -3.22 -21.88 0.16
C MET A 283 -3.16 -22.22 -1.33
N ASP A 284 -2.24 -21.61 -2.07
CA ASP A 284 -2.05 -21.88 -3.49
C ASP A 284 -1.46 -23.27 -3.67
N LEU A 285 -0.47 -23.61 -2.85
CA LEU A 285 0.15 -24.94 -2.82
C LEU A 285 -0.84 -26.04 -2.37
N PHE A 286 -1.66 -25.76 -1.36
CA PHE A 286 -2.68 -26.71 -0.88
C PHE A 286 -3.80 -26.92 -1.90
N SER A 287 -4.30 -25.84 -2.52
CA SER A 287 -5.39 -25.91 -3.50
C SER A 287 -4.97 -26.69 -4.74
N ALA A 288 -3.76 -26.44 -5.24
CA ALA A 288 -3.17 -27.23 -6.33
C ALA A 288 -3.05 -28.73 -5.96
N GLY A 289 -2.69 -29.06 -4.72
CA GLY A 289 -2.64 -30.44 -4.24
C GLY A 289 -4.02 -31.10 -4.08
N TYR A 290 -5.02 -30.33 -3.65
CA TYR A 290 -6.39 -30.80 -3.46
C TYR A 290 -7.12 -31.02 -4.78
N GLU A 291 -6.97 -30.12 -5.75
CA GLU A 291 -7.52 -30.28 -7.11
C GLU A 291 -6.90 -31.48 -7.81
N SER A 292 -5.58 -31.66 -7.70
CA SER A 292 -4.87 -32.84 -8.18
C SER A 292 -5.41 -34.14 -7.57
N LEU A 293 -5.70 -34.15 -6.26
CA LEU A 293 -6.33 -35.29 -5.58
C LEU A 293 -7.75 -35.56 -6.11
N LEU A 294 -8.55 -34.52 -6.34
CA LEU A 294 -9.91 -34.65 -6.90
C LEU A 294 -9.91 -35.19 -8.32
N ASP A 295 -8.95 -34.76 -9.14
CA ASP A 295 -8.77 -35.28 -10.50
C ASP A 295 -8.31 -36.74 -10.48
N GLN A 296 -7.45 -37.11 -9.53
CA GLN A 296 -7.04 -38.50 -9.33
C GLN A 296 -8.22 -39.37 -8.87
N VAL A 297 -9.03 -38.89 -7.94
CA VAL A 297 -10.27 -39.56 -7.52
C VAL A 297 -11.27 -39.64 -8.68
N ARG A 298 -11.39 -38.62 -9.53
CA ARG A 298 -12.25 -38.70 -10.73
C ARG A 298 -11.73 -39.73 -11.72
N SER A 299 -10.43 -39.72 -12.00
CA SER A 299 -9.77 -40.67 -12.90
C SER A 299 -9.88 -42.11 -12.40
N ASP A 300 -9.76 -42.35 -11.09
CA ASP A 300 -9.92 -43.68 -10.48
C ASP A 300 -11.37 -44.19 -10.57
N TRP A 301 -12.34 -43.28 -10.74
CA TRP A 301 -13.76 -43.59 -10.85
C TRP A 301 -14.27 -43.58 -12.30
N GLU A 302 -13.48 -43.10 -13.26
CA GLU A 302 -13.76 -43.23 -14.69
C GLU A 302 -13.66 -44.70 -15.13
N GLY A 303 -14.77 -45.25 -15.63
CA GLY A 303 -14.87 -46.65 -16.10
C GLY A 303 -15.66 -47.58 -15.18
N TYR A 304 -16.07 -47.15 -13.99
CA TYR A 304 -17.00 -47.91 -13.14
C TYR A 304 -18.47 -47.63 -13.53
N VAL A 305 -19.17 -48.66 -13.99
CA VAL A 305 -20.62 -48.61 -14.24
C VAL A 305 -21.38 -48.71 -12.91
N TRP A 306 -22.24 -47.75 -12.62
CA TRP A 306 -23.15 -47.80 -11.47
C TRP A 306 -24.15 -48.95 -11.64
N ILE A 307 -23.97 -50.04 -10.88
CA ILE A 307 -25.02 -51.05 -10.71
C ILE A 307 -25.97 -50.51 -9.64
N VAL A 308 -27.06 -49.89 -10.08
CA VAL A 308 -28.16 -49.50 -9.17
C VAL A 308 -28.96 -50.75 -8.81
N LEU A 309 -28.59 -51.39 -7.70
CA LEU A 309 -29.43 -52.40 -7.05
C LEU A 309 -30.53 -51.69 -6.25
N PRO A 310 -31.82 -51.83 -6.61
CA PRO A 310 -32.90 -51.20 -5.88
C PRO A 310 -33.11 -51.94 -4.56
N ILE A 311 -32.40 -51.51 -3.51
CA ILE A 311 -32.65 -51.99 -2.17
C ILE A 311 -33.86 -51.23 -1.61
N PRO A 312 -34.93 -51.91 -1.16
CA PRO A 312 -36.09 -51.25 -0.58
C PRO A 312 -35.70 -50.30 0.55
N LYS A 313 -36.15 -49.04 0.49
CA LYS A 313 -35.85 -47.97 1.47
C LYS A 313 -36.14 -48.34 2.92
N GLN A 314 -36.94 -49.38 3.20
CA GLN A 314 -37.19 -49.85 4.56
C GLN A 314 -35.99 -50.55 5.21
N LEU A 315 -35.04 -51.09 4.44
CA LEU A 315 -33.85 -51.80 4.96
C LEU A 315 -32.75 -50.86 5.46
N PHE A 316 -32.83 -49.56 5.15
CA PHE A 316 -31.88 -48.52 5.56
C PHE A 316 -32.53 -47.42 6.42
N GLN A 317 -33.60 -47.73 7.16
CA GLN A 317 -34.21 -46.80 8.12
C GLN A 317 -33.35 -46.62 9.40
N GLY A 318 -32.10 -46.21 9.22
CA GLY A 318 -31.32 -45.47 10.19
C GLY A 318 -30.92 -44.15 9.52
N GLU A 319 -31.50 -43.04 9.98
CA GLU A 319 -31.31 -41.70 9.43
C GLU A 319 -29.84 -41.37 9.11
N PHE A 320 -29.53 -41.30 7.82
CA PHE A 320 -28.40 -40.53 7.31
C PHE A 320 -28.92 -39.76 6.10
N ASP A 321 -29.46 -38.58 6.38
CA ASP A 321 -29.64 -37.53 5.39
C ASP A 321 -28.23 -37.06 4.96
N GLY A 322 -28.04 -36.97 3.65
CA GLY A 322 -26.74 -37.14 3.00
C GLY A 322 -25.71 -36.05 3.31
N LEU A 323 -24.71 -36.38 4.13
CA LEU A 323 -23.31 -35.95 4.06
C LEU A 323 -22.49 -36.86 5.01
N ARG A 324 -21.32 -37.34 4.55
CA ARG A 324 -20.51 -38.37 5.23
C ARG A 324 -20.08 -37.92 6.63
N TYR A 325 -20.50 -38.69 7.64
CA TYR A 325 -20.17 -38.49 9.07
C TYR A 325 -18.66 -38.51 9.38
N LEU A 326 -17.82 -39.01 8.47
CA LEU A 326 -16.37 -39.19 8.66
C LEU A 326 -15.52 -38.06 8.07
N ASP A 327 -15.95 -37.40 7.00
CA ASP A 327 -15.17 -36.37 6.31
C ASP A 327 -15.18 -35.03 7.10
N ASP A 328 -16.36 -34.63 7.62
CA ASP A 328 -16.52 -33.40 8.41
C ASP A 328 -15.79 -33.44 9.77
N LEU A 329 -15.62 -34.63 10.36
CA LEU A 329 -14.93 -34.78 11.65
C LEU A 329 -13.42 -34.69 11.54
N ARG A 330 -12.84 -35.08 10.41
CA ARG A 330 -11.39 -35.07 10.20
C ARG A 330 -10.91 -33.70 9.74
N ASN A 331 -11.67 -33.04 8.87
CA ASN A 331 -11.20 -31.85 8.15
C ASN A 331 -11.84 -30.53 8.60
N GLY A 332 -12.89 -30.54 9.42
CA GLY A 332 -13.61 -29.32 9.82
C GLY A 332 -12.78 -28.31 10.61
N LEU A 333 -11.96 -28.77 11.56
CA LEU A 333 -11.07 -27.89 12.34
C LEU A 333 -9.90 -27.32 11.51
N PRO A 334 -9.19 -28.11 10.68
CA PRO A 334 -8.21 -27.60 9.72
C PRO A 334 -8.79 -26.55 8.78
N LEU A 335 -9.92 -26.86 8.14
CA LEU A 335 -10.57 -25.96 7.18
C LEU A 335 -10.96 -24.62 7.83
N ALA A 336 -11.54 -24.66 9.03
CA ALA A 336 -11.87 -23.45 9.77
C ALA A 336 -10.62 -22.63 10.19
N THR A 337 -9.48 -23.29 10.40
CA THR A 337 -8.21 -22.60 10.71
C THR A 337 -7.63 -21.95 9.45
N MET A 338 -7.70 -22.64 8.30
CA MET A 338 -7.25 -22.11 7.01
C MET A 338 -8.10 -20.93 6.55
N GLU A 339 -9.43 -21.03 6.63
CA GLU A 339 -10.34 -19.92 6.33
C GLU A 339 -10.06 -18.70 7.21
N GLN A 340 -9.68 -18.92 8.49
CA GLN A 340 -9.32 -17.85 9.41
C GLN A 340 -8.00 -17.16 9.04
N GLN A 341 -6.99 -17.92 8.61
CA GLN A 341 -5.73 -17.38 8.09
C GLN A 341 -5.91 -16.61 6.77
N ALA A 342 -6.66 -17.18 5.82
CA ALA A 342 -6.97 -16.53 4.55
C ALA A 342 -7.73 -15.21 4.76
N ALA A 343 -8.73 -15.20 5.65
CA ALA A 343 -9.45 -13.99 6.00
C ALA A 343 -8.58 -12.96 6.73
N GLU A 344 -7.59 -13.37 7.52
CA GLU A 344 -6.63 -12.47 8.16
C GLU A 344 -5.70 -11.80 7.13
N LEU A 345 -5.19 -12.56 6.16
CA LEU A 345 -4.39 -12.01 5.06
C LEU A 345 -5.19 -11.01 4.23
N LYS A 346 -6.42 -11.39 3.85
CA LYS A 346 -7.32 -10.52 3.08
C LYS A 346 -7.67 -9.23 3.82
N GLU A 347 -7.92 -9.30 5.14
CA GLU A 347 -8.12 -8.09 5.96
C GLU A 347 -6.89 -7.16 5.92
N LYS A 348 -5.66 -7.71 6.00
CA LYS A 348 -4.42 -6.93 5.96
C LYS A 348 -4.22 -6.23 4.61
N GLU A 349 -4.47 -6.93 3.50
CA GLU A 349 -4.43 -6.36 2.15
C GLU A 349 -5.47 -5.25 1.96
N SER A 350 -6.71 -5.49 2.37
CA SER A 350 -7.77 -4.47 2.27
C SER A 350 -7.47 -3.24 3.14
N ARG A 351 -6.85 -3.42 4.31
CA ARG A 351 -6.38 -2.28 5.14
C ARG A 351 -5.33 -1.45 4.42
N SER A 352 -4.32 -2.08 3.80
CA SER A 352 -3.27 -1.35 3.09
C SER A 352 -3.83 -0.62 1.86
N ALA A 353 -4.72 -1.27 1.10
CA ALA A 353 -5.40 -0.67 -0.05
C ALA A 353 -6.20 0.59 0.32
N VAL A 354 -6.97 0.54 1.42
CA VAL A 354 -7.72 1.71 1.92
C VAL A 354 -6.78 2.86 2.30
N ILE A 355 -5.65 2.57 2.98
CA ILE A 355 -4.66 3.58 3.35
C ILE A 355 -4.09 4.26 2.09
N THR A 356 -3.72 3.48 1.08
CA THR A 356 -3.16 3.98 -0.18
C THR A 356 -4.18 4.85 -0.93
N ALA A 357 -5.44 4.40 -1.05
CA ALA A 357 -6.49 5.15 -1.73
C ALA A 357 -6.80 6.51 -1.08
N VAL A 358 -6.81 6.56 0.26
CA VAL A 358 -7.02 7.81 1.01
C VAL A 358 -5.83 8.76 0.84
N ARG A 359 -4.59 8.23 0.85
CA ARG A 359 -3.39 9.03 0.58
C ARG A 359 -3.43 9.63 -0.82
N GLN A 360 -3.78 8.84 -1.83
CA GLN A 360 -3.90 9.34 -3.19
C GLN A 360 -4.96 10.44 -3.30
N SER A 361 -6.16 10.19 -2.76
CA SER A 361 -7.23 11.21 -2.73
C SER A 361 -6.81 12.49 -2.00
N TYR A 362 -5.98 12.36 -0.97
CA TYR A 362 -5.43 13.50 -0.24
C TYR A 362 -4.43 14.30 -1.08
N LEU A 363 -3.56 13.62 -1.82
CA LEU A 363 -2.62 14.26 -2.74
C LEU A 363 -3.36 14.98 -3.88
N ASP A 364 -4.40 14.36 -4.44
CA ASP A 364 -5.25 14.98 -5.46
C ASP A 364 -5.90 16.28 -4.93
N ALA A 365 -6.47 16.21 -3.71
CA ALA A 365 -7.07 17.37 -3.06
C ALA A 365 -6.05 18.47 -2.74
N LYS A 366 -4.81 18.09 -2.43
CA LYS A 366 -3.70 19.02 -2.22
C LYS A 366 -3.25 19.70 -3.50
N GLY A 367 -3.12 18.96 -4.61
CA GLY A 367 -2.82 19.54 -5.91
C GLY A 367 -3.89 20.56 -6.32
N ALA A 368 -5.17 20.25 -6.07
CA ALA A 368 -6.27 21.17 -6.33
C ALA A 368 -6.27 22.39 -5.38
N GLU A 369 -5.86 22.23 -4.12
CA GLU A 369 -5.68 23.35 -3.16
C GLU A 369 -4.63 24.35 -3.67
N GLU A 370 -3.50 23.86 -4.15
CA GLU A 370 -2.45 24.73 -4.69
C GLU A 370 -2.89 25.42 -5.98
N SER A 371 -3.56 24.70 -6.89
CA SER A 371 -4.12 25.31 -8.12
C SER A 371 -5.15 26.41 -7.81
N TYR A 372 -5.94 26.25 -6.74
CA TYR A 372 -6.85 27.29 -6.28
C TYR A 372 -6.10 28.46 -5.63
N ALA A 373 -5.08 28.19 -4.83
CA ALA A 373 -4.22 29.21 -4.24
C ALA A 373 -3.50 30.05 -5.31
N GLU A 374 -2.98 29.41 -6.36
CA GLU A 374 -2.37 30.09 -7.51
C GLU A 374 -3.37 30.97 -8.27
N ALA A 375 -4.59 30.49 -8.51
CA ALA A 375 -5.63 31.28 -9.15
C ALA A 375 -6.01 32.53 -8.32
N LEU A 376 -6.01 32.42 -6.98
CA LEU A 376 -6.22 33.56 -6.08
C LEU A 376 -5.08 34.59 -6.20
N ARG A 377 -3.82 34.13 -6.21
CA ARG A 377 -2.64 35.00 -6.42
C ARG A 377 -2.68 35.67 -7.79
N ALA A 378 -3.06 34.95 -8.84
CA ALA A 378 -3.16 35.46 -10.20
C ALA A 378 -4.25 36.53 -10.33
N ARG A 379 -5.42 36.34 -9.70
CA ARG A 379 -6.48 37.36 -9.64
C ARG A 379 -5.98 38.64 -8.98
N ASP A 380 -5.28 38.54 -7.85
CA ASP A 380 -4.77 39.72 -7.13
C ASP A 380 -3.74 40.48 -7.95
N ALA A 381 -2.81 39.76 -8.60
CA ALA A 381 -1.84 40.36 -9.50
C ALA A 381 -2.53 41.07 -10.69
N ALA A 382 -3.58 40.47 -11.26
CA ALA A 382 -4.35 41.07 -12.34
C ALA A 382 -5.12 42.32 -11.87
N LEU A 383 -5.69 42.29 -10.66
CA LEU A 383 -6.36 43.45 -10.06
C LEU A 383 -5.39 44.62 -9.84
N GLU A 384 -4.21 44.35 -9.26
CA GLU A 384 -3.17 45.37 -9.07
C GLU A 384 -2.70 45.95 -10.41
N ALA A 385 -2.53 45.11 -11.44
CA ALA A 385 -2.17 45.54 -12.78
C ALA A 385 -3.26 46.43 -13.41
N GLN A 386 -4.54 46.08 -13.21
CA GLN A 386 -5.68 46.88 -13.67
C GLN A 386 -5.74 48.24 -12.98
N GLU A 387 -5.62 48.29 -11.65
CA GLU A 387 -5.62 49.53 -10.87
C GLU A 387 -4.44 50.44 -11.27
N LYS A 388 -3.26 49.85 -11.45
CA LYS A 388 -2.06 50.58 -11.90
C LYS A 388 -2.28 51.16 -13.30
N THR A 389 -2.82 50.39 -14.23
CA THR A 389 -3.14 50.85 -15.59
C THR A 389 -4.15 51.99 -15.56
N GLU A 390 -5.20 51.87 -14.75
CA GLU A 390 -6.20 52.93 -14.59
C GLU A 390 -5.59 54.22 -14.01
N SER A 391 -4.68 54.10 -13.04
CA SER A 391 -3.95 55.23 -12.47
C SER A 391 -3.04 55.92 -13.48
N MET A 392 -2.32 55.15 -14.32
CA MET A 392 -1.47 55.69 -15.39
C MET A 392 -2.31 56.43 -16.44
N ILE A 393 -3.49 55.92 -16.78
CA ILE A 393 -4.41 56.61 -17.70
C ILE A 393 -4.91 57.92 -17.10
N ARG A 394 -5.26 57.95 -15.80
CA ARG A 394 -5.65 59.20 -15.11
C ARG A 394 -4.54 60.25 -15.12
N LEU A 395 -3.28 59.82 -15.15
CA LEU A 395 -2.09 60.68 -15.23
C LEU A 395 -1.67 61.02 -16.67
N GLY A 396 -2.38 60.50 -17.69
CA GLY A 396 -2.05 60.71 -19.11
C GLY A 396 -0.82 59.93 -19.60
N LEU A 397 -0.39 58.91 -18.86
CA LEU A 397 0.82 58.12 -19.12
C LEU A 397 0.55 56.82 -19.91
N ALA A 398 -0.71 56.51 -20.22
CA ALA A 398 -1.14 55.26 -20.85
C ALA A 398 -2.33 55.47 -21.80
N ALA A 399 -2.45 54.62 -22.83
CA ALA A 399 -3.51 54.67 -23.84
C ALA A 399 -4.80 53.98 -23.36
N SER A 400 -5.98 54.34 -23.92
CA SER A 400 -7.25 53.73 -23.51
C SER A 400 -7.39 52.25 -23.89
N GLU A 401 -6.65 51.79 -24.90
CA GLU A 401 -6.58 50.39 -25.34
C GLU A 401 -5.97 49.48 -24.25
N GLN A 402 -4.98 49.98 -23.52
CA GLN A 402 -4.41 49.25 -22.38
C GLN A 402 -5.43 49.01 -21.25
N ARG A 403 -6.52 49.81 -21.19
CA ARG A 403 -7.62 49.59 -20.23
C ARG A 403 -8.45 48.37 -20.60
N THR A 404 -8.72 48.16 -21.89
CA THR A 404 -9.52 47.02 -22.36
C THR A 404 -8.76 45.73 -22.15
N ASP A 405 -7.46 45.70 -22.48
CA ASP A 405 -6.61 44.53 -22.30
C ASP A 405 -6.48 44.13 -20.82
N ALA A 406 -6.24 45.11 -19.93
CA ALA A 406 -6.14 44.85 -18.50
C ALA A 406 -7.48 44.36 -17.90
N ARG A 407 -8.61 44.86 -18.42
CA ARG A 407 -9.95 44.40 -18.00
C ARG A 407 -10.23 42.97 -18.49
N GLU A 408 -9.91 42.67 -19.74
CA GLU A 408 -10.08 41.32 -20.29
C GLU A 408 -9.20 40.29 -19.56
N ALA A 409 -7.95 40.63 -19.26
CA ALA A 409 -7.05 39.78 -18.47
C ALA A 409 -7.58 39.54 -17.05
N PHE A 410 -8.16 40.56 -16.40
CA PHE A 410 -8.82 40.39 -15.11
C PHE A 410 -10.07 39.49 -15.22
N GLU A 411 -10.92 39.69 -16.22
CA GLU A 411 -12.10 38.84 -16.45
C GLU A 411 -11.74 37.37 -16.72
N GLN A 412 -10.63 37.10 -17.42
CA GLN A 412 -10.10 35.75 -17.64
C GLN A 412 -9.60 35.11 -16.34
N THR A 413 -8.85 35.85 -15.52
CA THR A 413 -8.37 35.33 -14.23
C THR A 413 -9.51 35.07 -13.25
N GLU A 414 -10.58 35.86 -13.26
CA GLU A 414 -11.80 35.55 -12.48
C GLU A 414 -12.52 34.27 -12.95
N ALA A 415 -12.57 34.01 -14.25
CA ALA A 415 -13.16 32.77 -14.77
C ALA A 415 -12.33 31.53 -14.41
N ALA A 416 -11.00 31.65 -14.48
CA ALA A 416 -10.08 30.61 -14.03
C ALA A 416 -10.23 30.36 -12.52
N LEU A 417 -10.36 31.42 -11.71
CA LEU A 417 -10.54 31.31 -10.26
C LEU A 417 -11.78 30.50 -9.87
N LEU A 418 -12.93 30.77 -10.49
CA LEU A 418 -14.15 30.00 -10.22
C LEU A 418 -13.96 28.53 -10.60
N THR A 419 -13.29 28.26 -11.72
CA THR A 419 -13.02 26.90 -12.21
C THR A 419 -12.11 26.14 -11.26
N SER A 420 -10.99 26.74 -10.82
CA SER A 420 -10.07 26.14 -9.84
C SER A 420 -10.74 25.94 -8.48
N GLN A 421 -11.61 26.86 -8.06
CA GLN A 421 -12.36 26.72 -6.81
C GLN A 421 -13.34 25.54 -6.85
N ILE A 422 -14.05 25.34 -7.96
CA ILE A 422 -14.94 24.19 -8.15
C ILE A 422 -14.14 22.89 -8.20
N ALA A 423 -13.00 22.87 -8.90
CA ALA A 423 -12.10 21.72 -8.94
C ALA A 423 -11.61 21.34 -7.54
N TYR A 424 -11.21 22.33 -6.73
CA TYR A 424 -10.83 22.14 -5.33
C TYR A 424 -11.98 21.55 -4.49
N LEU A 425 -13.19 22.10 -4.59
CA LEU A 425 -14.34 21.57 -3.85
C LEU A 425 -14.72 20.15 -4.28
N ASN A 426 -14.62 19.83 -5.57
CA ASN A 426 -14.83 18.47 -6.07
C ASN A 426 -13.76 17.50 -5.54
N ALA A 427 -12.48 17.90 -5.52
CA ALA A 427 -11.40 17.07 -4.98
C ALA A 427 -11.54 16.86 -3.47
N VAL A 428 -11.89 17.90 -2.72
CA VAL A 428 -12.20 17.83 -1.28
C VAL A 428 -13.43 16.97 -1.02
N GLY A 429 -14.46 17.03 -1.87
CA GLY A 429 -15.65 16.18 -1.81
C GLY A 429 -15.32 14.71 -2.03
N LYS A 430 -14.47 14.40 -3.03
CA LYS A 430 -13.96 13.05 -3.31
C LYS A 430 -13.14 12.50 -2.15
N LEU A 431 -12.23 13.31 -1.58
CA LEU A 431 -11.48 12.97 -0.37
C LEU A 431 -12.40 12.76 0.83
N ASN A 432 -13.44 13.56 0.98
CA ASN A 432 -14.42 13.38 2.05
C ASN A 432 -15.17 12.05 1.90
N ALA A 433 -15.52 11.64 0.68
CA ALA A 433 -16.13 10.34 0.42
C ALA A 433 -15.18 9.17 0.75
N SER A 434 -13.91 9.24 0.33
CA SER A 434 -12.91 8.20 0.63
C SER A 434 -12.51 8.16 2.11
N ALA A 435 -12.52 9.31 2.80
CA ALA A 435 -12.26 9.43 4.24
C ALA A 435 -13.49 9.18 5.13
N GLY A 436 -14.57 8.61 4.60
CA GLY A 436 -15.75 8.25 5.40
C GLY A 436 -16.55 9.44 5.97
N GLY A 437 -16.42 10.62 5.38
CA GLY A 437 -17.11 11.84 5.81
C GLY A 437 -16.36 12.65 6.89
N ALA A 438 -15.10 12.32 7.18
CA ALA A 438 -14.31 12.98 8.23
C ALA A 438 -14.09 14.48 7.97
N LEU A 439 -13.97 14.87 6.69
CA LEU A 439 -13.62 16.23 6.29
C LEU A 439 -14.74 17.24 6.51
N VAL A 440 -16.01 16.80 6.56
CA VAL A 440 -17.15 17.69 6.84
C VAL A 440 -16.94 18.49 8.14
N ARG A 441 -16.23 17.92 9.12
CA ARG A 441 -15.95 18.56 10.41
C ARG A 441 -14.84 19.60 10.35
N THR A 442 -14.03 19.60 9.30
CA THR A 442 -12.89 20.49 9.14
C THR A 442 -13.18 21.64 8.17
N TYR A 443 -14.35 21.64 7.54
CA TYR A 443 -14.82 22.71 6.67
C TYR A 443 -14.90 24.05 7.41
N ARG A 444 -14.28 25.07 6.81
CA ARG A 444 -14.25 26.44 7.30
C ARG A 444 -14.83 27.37 6.23
N PRO A 445 -15.77 28.26 6.61
CA PRO A 445 -16.27 29.26 5.70
C PRO A 445 -15.20 30.31 5.40
N GLY A 446 -15.20 30.80 4.17
CA GLY A 446 -14.29 31.83 3.70
C GLY A 446 -13.33 31.35 2.61
N ILE A 447 -12.50 32.28 2.17
CA ILE A 447 -11.50 32.03 1.14
C ILE A 447 -10.35 31.28 1.78
N LEU A 448 -9.79 30.36 1.01
CA LEU A 448 -8.57 29.65 1.35
C LEU A 448 -7.44 30.67 1.69
N PRO A 449 -6.70 30.53 2.80
CA PRO A 449 -5.68 31.49 3.22
C PRO A 449 -4.34 31.36 2.44
N TYR A 450 -4.36 31.55 1.12
CA TYR A 450 -3.29 31.29 0.13
C TYR A 450 -1.95 31.99 0.34
N GLU A 451 -1.88 33.05 1.15
CA GLU A 451 -0.62 33.71 1.52
C GLU A 451 0.18 32.93 2.58
N THR A 452 -0.50 32.09 3.37
CA THR A 452 0.05 31.40 4.54
C THR A 452 -0.10 29.88 4.48
N ILE A 453 -0.55 29.33 3.34
CA ILE A 453 -0.77 27.90 3.18
C ILE A 453 0.54 27.12 3.27
N ASP A 454 0.43 26.00 3.96
CA ASP A 454 1.42 24.94 4.01
C ASP A 454 1.35 24.16 2.69
N ASP A 455 2.36 24.37 1.83
CA ASP A 455 2.49 23.79 0.49
C ASP A 455 2.63 22.26 0.51
N GLY A 456 2.84 21.66 1.69
CA GLY A 456 2.91 20.21 1.88
C GLY A 456 4.07 19.52 1.14
N LEU A 457 4.91 20.30 0.46
CA LEU A 457 6.05 19.89 -0.36
C LEU A 457 7.33 20.65 0.02
N GLY A 458 7.23 21.71 0.82
CA GLY A 458 8.35 22.42 1.44
C GLY A 458 8.63 21.96 2.87
N GLU A 459 9.86 22.22 3.36
CA GLU A 459 10.14 22.09 4.80
C GLU A 459 9.17 23.01 5.57
N ALA A 460 8.37 22.40 6.47
CA ALA A 460 7.34 23.07 7.25
C ALA A 460 7.77 24.48 7.71
N LYS A 461 7.11 25.53 7.18
CA LYS A 461 7.39 26.90 7.61
C LYS A 461 7.06 27.03 9.10
N PRO A 462 8.02 27.44 9.94
CA PRO A 462 7.79 27.46 11.37
C PRO A 462 6.78 28.56 11.76
N PRO A 463 5.93 28.31 12.77
CA PRO A 463 5.09 29.34 13.39
C PRO A 463 5.96 30.46 13.99
N PRO A 464 5.41 31.67 14.21
CA PRO A 464 6.17 32.82 14.69
C PRO A 464 6.95 32.51 15.98
N ASP A 465 8.14 33.09 16.06
CA ASP A 465 9.30 32.67 16.87
C ASP A 465 8.99 31.95 18.18
N LYS A 466 9.37 30.66 18.23
CA LYS A 466 9.42 29.85 19.44
C LYS A 466 10.84 29.88 20.04
N PRO A 467 10.95 29.84 21.39
CA PRO A 467 12.23 29.81 22.09
C PRO A 467 13.06 28.58 21.69
N PHE A 468 14.38 28.75 21.70
CA PHE A 468 15.37 27.75 21.27
C PHE A 468 15.12 26.34 21.84
N SER A 469 15.28 25.33 20.99
CA SER A 469 14.96 23.93 21.28
C SER A 469 16.12 22.98 21.02
N GLY A 470 15.93 21.71 21.35
CA GLY A 470 16.80 20.61 20.93
C GLY A 470 16.05 19.29 20.98
N LYS A 471 16.60 18.26 20.33
CA LYS A 471 16.03 16.90 20.31
C LYS A 471 16.80 15.99 21.24
N TRP A 472 16.13 15.01 21.82
CA TRP A 472 16.78 13.92 22.53
C TRP A 472 16.22 12.57 22.08
N THR A 473 17.08 11.56 22.13
CA THR A 473 16.72 10.17 21.82
C THR A 473 17.23 9.27 22.92
N LEU A 474 16.48 8.22 23.20
CA LEU A 474 16.83 7.17 24.14
C LEU A 474 16.66 5.84 23.42
N LYS A 475 17.79 5.19 23.16
CA LYS A 475 17.82 3.88 22.49
C LYS A 475 18.08 2.80 23.53
N PRO A 476 17.35 1.67 23.49
CA PRO A 476 17.74 0.49 24.26
C PRO A 476 19.19 0.15 23.92
N ALA A 477 20.03 -0.03 24.93
CA ALA A 477 21.45 -0.30 24.72
C ALA A 477 21.80 -1.74 25.09
N VAL A 478 21.51 -2.13 26.34
CA VAL A 478 21.90 -3.45 26.86
C VAL A 478 20.84 -3.96 27.84
N GLY A 479 20.11 -5.00 27.44
CA GLY A 479 18.99 -5.59 28.20
C GLY A 479 17.81 -4.60 28.42
N GLU A 480 16.89 -4.95 29.32
CA GLU A 480 15.77 -4.07 29.70
C GLU A 480 16.16 -2.96 30.70
N LEU A 481 17.45 -2.88 31.05
CA LEU A 481 17.92 -2.10 32.20
C LEU A 481 18.67 -0.82 31.80
N LEU A 482 19.31 -0.80 30.63
CA LEU A 482 20.16 0.31 30.18
C LEU A 482 19.75 0.87 28.83
N SER A 483 19.88 2.18 28.70
CA SER A 483 19.67 2.90 27.45
C SER A 483 20.78 3.90 27.17
N GLU A 484 20.98 4.16 25.89
CA GLU A 484 21.83 5.22 25.38
C GLU A 484 21.00 6.47 25.14
N PHE A 485 21.26 7.49 25.96
CA PHE A 485 20.65 8.80 25.84
C PHE A 485 21.53 9.70 24.97
N THR A 486 20.96 10.37 23.97
CA THR A 486 21.65 11.36 23.14
C THR A 486 20.85 12.64 23.10
N ALA A 487 21.46 13.77 23.46
CA ALA A 487 20.90 15.10 23.25
C ALA A 487 21.57 15.81 22.07
N SER A 488 20.77 16.34 21.16
CA SER A 488 21.17 17.13 19.99
C SER A 488 20.53 18.51 20.07
N PRO A 489 21.19 19.50 20.72
CA PRO A 489 20.75 20.88 20.77
C PRO A 489 20.76 21.53 19.39
N ASP A 490 19.86 22.48 19.13
CA ASP A 490 19.86 23.22 17.86
C ASP A 490 21.20 23.94 17.63
N LYS A 491 21.71 23.91 16.40
CA LYS A 491 23.01 24.53 16.03
C LYS A 491 23.12 26.01 16.45
N LYS A 492 21.98 26.71 16.55
CA LYS A 492 21.88 28.12 16.99
C LYS A 492 22.29 28.33 18.46
N LEU A 493 22.17 27.30 19.31
CA LEU A 493 22.54 27.35 20.74
C LEU A 493 24.05 27.32 20.99
N LYS A 494 24.86 26.90 20.00
CA LYS A 494 26.33 26.69 20.14
C LYS A 494 26.72 25.85 21.36
N ALA A 495 25.86 24.91 21.77
CA ALA A 495 26.14 23.99 22.86
C ALA A 495 27.24 22.99 22.48
N THR A 496 28.29 22.94 23.30
CA THR A 496 29.41 21.99 23.16
C THR A 496 29.11 20.71 23.92
N ASP A 497 28.50 20.80 25.11
CA ASP A 497 28.28 19.65 26.00
C ASP A 497 26.93 19.72 26.73
N TYR A 498 26.52 18.60 27.31
CA TYR A 498 25.35 18.48 28.17
C TYR A 498 25.59 17.58 29.38
N VAL A 499 24.80 17.81 30.45
CA VAL A 499 24.76 16.96 31.65
C VAL A 499 23.28 16.70 32.00
N LEU A 500 22.99 15.47 32.43
CA LEU A 500 21.68 15.06 32.92
C LEU A 500 21.64 15.05 34.44
N PHE A 501 20.55 15.56 35.01
CA PHE A 501 20.29 15.59 36.44
C PHE A 501 18.95 14.92 36.75
N ASP A 502 18.89 14.23 37.88
CA ASP A 502 17.67 13.66 38.40
C ASP A 502 16.78 14.71 39.09
N SER A 503 15.62 14.28 39.62
CA SER A 503 14.65 15.14 40.29
C SER A 503 15.18 15.82 41.56
N LYS A 504 16.28 15.33 42.15
CA LYS A 504 16.94 15.87 43.35
C LYS A 504 18.18 16.72 42.99
N GLY A 505 18.52 16.84 41.72
CA GLY A 505 19.65 17.63 41.23
C GLY A 505 21.00 16.92 41.32
N LYS A 506 21.02 15.59 41.47
CA LYS A 506 22.25 14.78 41.39
C LYS A 506 22.52 14.43 39.92
N PRO A 507 23.78 14.49 39.43
CA PRO A 507 24.09 14.12 38.06
C PRO A 507 23.84 12.63 37.83
N ILE A 508 23.10 12.30 36.77
CA ILE A 508 22.82 10.92 36.33
C ILE A 508 24.03 10.35 35.55
N ALA A 509 24.73 11.21 34.82
CA ALA A 509 25.92 10.86 34.07
C ALA A 509 26.90 12.03 33.98
N GLY A 510 28.14 11.72 33.59
CA GLY A 510 29.19 12.71 33.38
C GLY A 510 28.89 13.66 32.21
N ARG A 511 29.66 14.74 32.16
CA ARG A 511 29.57 15.75 31.10
C ARG A 511 29.88 15.13 29.74
N THR A 512 28.93 15.23 28.82
CA THR A 512 28.95 14.52 27.52
C THR A 512 28.89 15.53 26.38
N PRO A 513 29.71 15.38 25.30
CA PRO A 513 29.63 16.24 24.14
C PRO A 513 28.26 16.19 23.47
N ALA A 514 27.76 17.33 23.00
CA ALA A 514 26.49 17.43 22.30
C ALA A 514 26.46 16.49 21.08
N GLY A 515 25.38 15.70 20.96
CA GLY A 515 25.21 14.69 19.91
C GLY A 515 25.94 13.36 20.14
N LYS A 516 26.66 13.19 21.25
CA LYS A 516 27.24 11.89 21.65
C LYS A 516 26.33 11.16 22.65
N PRO A 517 26.21 9.82 22.54
CA PRO A 517 25.41 9.04 23.46
C PRO A 517 26.09 8.91 24.82
N VAL A 518 25.29 8.88 25.88
CA VAL A 518 25.69 8.54 27.24
C VAL A 518 24.83 7.40 27.75
N ARG A 519 25.45 6.40 28.39
CA ARG A 519 24.75 5.23 28.89
C ARG A 519 24.17 5.51 30.27
N VAL A 520 22.88 5.25 30.44
CA VAL A 520 22.13 5.55 31.66
C VAL A 520 21.19 4.40 32.02
N LEU A 521 20.84 4.29 33.30
CA LEU A 521 19.84 3.33 33.77
C LEU A 521 18.44 3.74 33.30
N ASN A 522 17.67 2.80 32.75
CA ASN A 522 16.33 3.04 32.22
C ASN A 522 15.40 3.68 33.26
N LEU A 523 15.56 3.30 34.53
CA LEU A 523 14.80 3.85 35.64
C LEU A 523 15.00 5.38 35.81
N HIS A 524 16.18 5.92 35.50
CA HIS A 524 16.44 7.36 35.60
C HIS A 524 15.77 8.19 34.50
N VAL A 525 15.38 7.56 33.39
CA VAL A 525 14.81 8.22 32.20
C VAL A 525 13.39 7.76 31.88
N ALA A 526 12.83 6.85 32.70
CA ALA A 526 11.49 6.28 32.54
C ALA A 526 10.37 7.34 32.60
N ASP A 527 10.57 8.41 33.38
CA ASP A 527 9.74 9.61 33.35
C ASP A 527 10.61 10.81 32.89
N PRO A 528 10.67 11.12 31.58
CA PRO A 528 11.54 12.17 31.06
C PRO A 528 11.21 13.55 31.65
N ALA A 529 9.99 13.78 32.13
CA ALA A 529 9.61 15.05 32.75
C ALA A 529 10.35 15.31 34.09
N GLN A 530 10.88 14.27 34.71
CA GLN A 530 11.67 14.34 35.95
C GLN A 530 13.17 14.51 35.70
N VAL A 531 13.62 14.38 34.45
CA VAL A 531 15.02 14.56 34.06
C VAL A 531 15.26 15.99 33.61
N LYS A 532 16.28 16.62 34.18
CA LYS A 532 16.74 17.95 33.79
C LYS A 532 18.00 17.84 32.96
N ILE A 533 18.04 18.55 31.83
CA ILE A 533 19.24 18.71 31.02
C ILE A 533 19.82 20.11 31.18
N VAL A 534 21.14 20.20 31.34
CA VAL A 534 21.88 21.46 31.38
C VAL A 534 22.86 21.48 30.22
N LEU A 535 22.83 22.57 29.43
CA LEU A 535 23.68 22.74 28.25
C LEU A 535 24.83 23.71 28.53
N PHE A 536 25.99 23.42 27.95
CA PHE A 536 27.21 24.20 28.12
C PHE A 536 27.81 24.64 26.79
N ALA A 537 28.40 25.84 26.76
CA ALA A 537 29.33 26.31 25.72
C ALA A 537 30.70 26.52 26.38
N GLY A 538 31.62 25.57 26.21
CA GLY A 538 32.94 25.66 26.84
C GLY A 538 32.84 25.55 28.37
N THR A 539 32.99 26.62 29.13
CA THR A 539 32.83 26.60 30.60
C THR A 539 31.54 27.28 31.06
N GLU A 540 30.80 27.91 30.15
CA GLU A 540 29.61 28.69 30.48
C GLU A 540 28.33 27.87 30.29
N THR A 541 27.36 28.06 31.19
CA THR A 541 26.04 27.42 31.10
C THR A 541 25.13 28.23 30.18
N ILE A 542 24.62 27.59 29.12
CA ILE A 542 23.73 28.22 28.13
C ILE A 542 22.30 28.29 28.66
N GLY A 543 21.86 27.23 29.33
CA GLY A 543 20.53 27.16 29.93
C GLY A 543 20.17 25.75 30.40
N GLU A 544 19.08 25.67 31.16
CA GLU A 544 18.48 24.43 31.64
C GLU A 544 17.15 24.17 30.95
N ALA A 545 16.82 22.90 30.75
CA ALA A 545 15.54 22.47 30.19
C ALA A 545 15.06 21.18 30.87
N ARG A 546 13.75 20.97 30.88
CA ARG A 546 13.16 19.66 31.15
C ARG A 546 12.94 18.92 29.84
N LEU A 547 13.06 17.60 29.88
CA LEU A 547 12.76 16.78 28.72
C LEU A 547 11.24 16.66 28.56
N GLU A 548 10.77 16.82 27.33
CA GLU A 548 9.39 16.63 26.90
C GLU A 548 9.36 15.52 25.84
N GLY A 549 8.34 14.68 25.79
CA GLY A 549 8.21 13.63 24.78
C GLY A 549 7.84 12.25 25.33
N GLY A 550 7.95 11.23 24.49
CA GLY A 550 7.65 9.83 24.83
C GLY A 550 8.84 9.12 25.48
N SER A 551 8.69 7.83 25.80
CA SER A 551 9.72 7.06 26.54
C SER A 551 11.05 6.88 25.78
N SER A 552 11.09 7.00 24.46
CA SER A 552 12.28 6.73 23.64
C SER A 552 12.80 7.92 22.83
N GLN A 553 12.04 9.02 22.71
CA GLN A 553 12.47 10.22 22.01
C GLN A 553 11.59 11.42 22.34
N GLY A 554 12.16 12.62 22.21
CA GLY A 554 11.44 13.84 22.50
C GLY A 554 12.22 15.11 22.20
N THR A 555 11.74 16.21 22.76
CA THR A 555 12.31 17.55 22.62
C THR A 555 12.54 18.18 23.98
N PHE A 556 13.41 19.17 24.06
CA PHE A 556 13.53 20.02 25.22
C PHE A 556 13.56 21.49 24.78
N ARG A 557 13.07 22.38 25.64
CA ARG A 557 13.02 23.82 25.40
C ARG A 557 13.85 24.55 26.43
N VAL A 558 14.81 25.34 25.97
CA VAL A 558 15.76 26.04 26.84
C VAL A 558 15.12 27.34 27.34
N GLY A 559 14.92 27.44 28.66
CA GLY A 559 14.44 28.65 29.32
C GLY A 559 15.57 29.65 29.64
N ALA A 560 15.19 30.86 30.07
CA ALA A 560 16.18 31.86 30.54
C ALA A 560 16.99 31.29 31.72
N ALA A 561 18.32 31.40 31.64
CA ALA A 561 19.25 30.79 32.57
C ALA A 561 18.97 31.16 34.03
N ARG A 562 18.84 30.15 34.88
CA ARG A 562 18.98 30.29 36.34
C ARG A 562 20.39 29.83 36.70
N PRO A 563 21.14 30.54 37.56
CA PRO A 563 22.46 30.07 37.98
C PRO A 563 22.32 28.68 38.60
N ALA A 564 23.08 27.72 38.07
CA ALA A 564 23.11 26.35 38.56
C ALA A 564 23.45 26.34 40.06
N PRO A 565 22.93 25.38 40.85
CA PRO A 565 23.41 25.16 42.20
C PRO A 565 24.93 25.01 42.17
N SER A 566 25.61 25.75 43.04
CA SER A 566 27.05 26.03 43.06
C SER A 566 27.93 24.84 43.44
N ALA A 567 27.60 23.62 42.99
CA ALA A 567 28.52 22.50 43.06
C ALA A 567 29.43 22.56 41.82
N PRO A 568 30.74 22.81 41.96
CA PRO A 568 31.65 22.56 40.87
C PRO A 568 31.53 21.07 40.54
N VAL A 569 31.19 20.74 39.28
CA VAL A 569 31.57 19.44 38.71
C VAL A 569 33.08 19.51 38.53
N GLY A 570 33.80 19.40 39.64
CA GLY A 570 35.21 19.11 39.61
C GLY A 570 35.39 17.76 38.93
N GLU A 571 36.50 17.62 38.22
CA GLU A 571 37.10 16.32 37.91
C GLU A 571 37.43 15.62 39.24
N SER A 572 36.39 15.14 39.92
CA SER A 572 36.51 14.19 41.01
C SER A 572 36.56 12.83 40.33
N GLU A 573 37.65 12.09 40.54
CA GLU A 573 37.71 10.63 40.35
C GLU A 573 36.63 9.99 41.26
N SER A 574 35.37 10.12 40.87
CA SER A 574 34.28 9.33 41.40
C SER A 574 34.50 7.93 40.86
N ALA A 575 34.59 6.93 41.74
CA ALA A 575 34.64 5.54 41.30
C ALA A 575 33.49 5.29 40.31
N ALA A 576 33.84 4.74 39.16
CA ALA A 576 32.93 4.63 38.02
C ALA A 576 31.75 3.72 38.37
N ALA A 577 30.55 4.09 37.90
CA ALA A 577 29.35 3.29 38.10
C ALA A 577 29.58 1.85 37.58
N ALA A 578 29.14 0.85 38.34
CA ALA A 578 29.35 -0.56 38.03
C ALA A 578 28.10 -1.39 38.27
N VAL A 579 28.01 -2.52 37.56
CA VAL A 579 26.92 -3.49 37.65
C VAL A 579 27.50 -4.87 37.95
N ILE A 580 26.85 -5.65 38.81
CA ILE A 580 27.11 -7.08 38.95
C ILE A 580 25.90 -7.84 38.38
N ILE A 581 26.16 -8.73 37.43
CA ILE A 581 25.16 -9.59 36.80
C ILE A 581 25.55 -11.03 37.13
N GLY A 582 24.82 -11.68 38.03
CA GLY A 582 25.17 -13.02 38.49
C GLY A 582 26.53 -13.01 39.19
N THR A 583 27.55 -13.62 38.58
CA THR A 583 28.92 -13.66 39.12
C THR A 583 29.91 -12.73 38.41
N VAL A 584 29.46 -11.89 37.47
CA VAL A 584 30.33 -11.01 36.68
C VAL A 584 30.12 -9.55 37.07
N LYS A 585 31.21 -8.86 37.46
CA LYS A 585 31.22 -7.42 37.73
C LYS A 585 31.69 -6.67 36.48
N VAL A 586 30.94 -5.65 36.07
CA VAL A 586 31.19 -4.91 34.83
C VAL A 586 31.07 -3.41 35.09
N ALA A 587 32.06 -2.63 34.65
CA ALA A 587 31.95 -1.17 34.62
C ALA A 587 30.84 -0.75 33.62
N LEU A 588 30.01 0.22 33.99
CA LEU A 588 28.79 0.55 33.23
C LEU A 588 29.07 0.97 31.78
N ASP A 589 30.19 1.65 31.56
CA ASP A 589 30.70 2.08 30.26
C ASP A 589 31.33 0.94 29.44
N ALA A 590 31.77 -0.13 30.10
CA ALA A 590 32.35 -1.33 29.50
C ALA A 590 31.34 -2.41 29.15
N LEU A 591 30.08 -2.30 29.61
CA LEU A 591 29.05 -3.31 29.40
C LEU A 591 28.56 -3.32 27.95
N THR A 592 28.84 -4.37 27.19
CA THR A 592 28.32 -4.56 25.82
C THR A 592 27.21 -5.61 25.80
N PRO A 593 26.40 -5.72 24.72
CA PRO A 593 25.40 -6.77 24.58
C PRO A 593 25.97 -8.18 24.77
N GLU A 594 27.17 -8.43 24.25
CA GLU A 594 27.87 -9.70 24.34
C GLU A 594 28.28 -10.02 25.79
N ILE A 595 28.82 -9.03 26.51
CA ILE A 595 29.20 -9.17 27.92
C ILE A 595 27.95 -9.39 28.79
N TYR A 596 26.85 -8.70 28.49
CA TYR A 596 25.59 -8.88 29.20
C TYR A 596 24.99 -10.27 29.01
N GLN A 597 24.94 -10.77 27.77
CA GLN A 597 24.44 -12.12 27.47
C GLN A 597 25.28 -13.17 28.20
N ALA A 598 26.61 -13.07 28.12
CA ALA A 598 27.52 -13.98 28.79
C ALA A 598 27.36 -13.91 30.32
N ALA A 599 27.30 -12.71 30.90
CA ALA A 599 27.14 -12.52 32.35
C ALA A 599 25.77 -13.00 32.86
N SER A 600 24.69 -12.75 32.10
CA SER A 600 23.32 -13.16 32.46
C SER A 600 23.18 -14.69 32.58
N SER A 601 24.00 -15.45 31.85
CA SER A 601 24.02 -16.91 31.94
C SER A 601 24.44 -17.43 33.33
N THR A 602 25.16 -16.61 34.10
CA THR A 602 25.64 -16.96 35.45
C THR A 602 24.62 -16.68 36.55
N VAL A 603 23.55 -15.92 36.26
CA VAL A 603 22.50 -15.52 37.22
C VAL A 603 21.77 -16.73 37.81
N LYS A 604 21.24 -17.59 36.94
CA LYS A 604 20.44 -18.76 37.36
C LYS A 604 21.27 -19.82 38.11
N PRO A 605 22.50 -20.19 37.67
CA PRO A 605 23.34 -21.14 38.39
C PRO A 605 23.89 -20.63 39.72
N SER A 606 24.23 -19.34 39.81
CA SER A 606 24.78 -18.74 41.04
C SER A 606 23.70 -18.37 42.06
N GLY A 607 22.46 -18.22 41.62
CA GLY A 607 21.36 -17.68 42.43
C GLY A 607 21.52 -16.18 42.73
N GLN A 608 22.54 -15.51 42.19
CA GLN A 608 22.77 -14.08 42.34
C GLN A 608 22.01 -13.31 41.28
N GLY A 609 21.30 -12.26 41.72
CA GLY A 609 20.54 -11.37 40.85
C GLY A 609 21.40 -10.29 40.20
N LEU A 610 20.79 -9.12 40.05
CA LEU A 610 21.40 -7.94 39.46
C LEU A 610 21.64 -6.88 40.54
N PHE A 611 22.87 -6.37 40.62
CA PHE A 611 23.24 -5.34 41.57
C PHE A 611 23.86 -4.15 40.84
N TYR A 612 23.57 -2.94 41.31
CA TYR A 612 24.07 -1.70 40.72
C TYR A 612 24.73 -0.83 41.78
N SER A 613 25.84 -0.20 41.44
CA SER A 613 26.50 0.81 42.27
C SER A 613 26.72 2.08 41.44
N PRO A 614 26.13 3.23 41.85
CA PRO A 614 26.23 4.49 41.10
C PRO A 614 27.59 5.18 41.23
N ASP A 615 28.31 4.96 42.34
CA ASP A 615 29.58 5.61 42.67
C ASP A 615 30.63 4.63 43.21
N GLY A 616 30.39 3.32 43.10
CA GLY A 616 31.28 2.27 43.59
C GLY A 616 31.30 2.09 45.12
N THR A 617 30.58 2.91 45.89
CA THR A 617 30.63 2.89 47.37
C THR A 617 29.47 2.16 48.02
N ALA A 618 28.26 2.27 47.45
CA ALA A 618 27.06 1.56 47.92
C ALA A 618 26.49 0.68 46.81
N TRP A 619 26.09 -0.55 47.15
CA TRP A 619 25.47 -1.50 46.23
C TRP A 619 23.96 -1.60 46.48
N PHE A 620 23.19 -1.60 45.41
CA PHE A 620 21.73 -1.69 45.43
C PHE A 620 21.28 -2.96 44.68
N GLY A 621 20.37 -3.73 45.29
CA GLY A 621 19.73 -4.87 44.62
C GLY A 621 18.60 -4.36 43.73
N MET A 622 18.65 -4.66 42.42
CA MET A 622 17.67 -4.13 41.47
C MET A 622 16.26 -4.72 41.67
N ASP A 623 16.15 -5.86 42.33
CA ASP A 623 14.91 -6.45 42.81
C ASP A 623 14.25 -5.68 43.96
N ARG A 624 15.03 -4.91 44.74
CA ARG A 624 14.57 -4.11 45.89
C ARG A 624 14.27 -2.64 45.53
N VAL A 625 14.59 -2.22 44.30
CA VAL A 625 14.46 -0.83 43.82
C VAL A 625 13.11 -0.64 43.14
N THR A 626 12.23 0.17 43.75
CA THR A 626 10.87 0.42 43.23
C THR A 626 10.74 1.74 42.46
N GLY A 627 11.79 2.57 42.42
CA GLY A 627 11.79 3.89 41.75
C GLY A 627 13.16 4.55 41.77
N ALA A 628 13.41 5.52 40.87
CA ALA A 628 14.72 6.19 40.75
C ALA A 628 15.19 6.84 42.07
N GLU A 629 14.25 7.26 42.93
CA GLU A 629 14.56 7.91 44.20
C GLU A 629 15.24 7.01 45.23
N SER A 630 15.05 5.68 45.17
CA SER A 630 15.66 4.75 46.13
C SER A 630 17.15 4.54 45.89
N LEU A 631 17.68 4.94 44.71
CA LEU A 631 19.11 4.90 44.38
C LEU A 631 19.90 6.07 45.00
N ASN A 632 19.20 7.05 45.58
CA ASN A 632 19.79 8.26 46.15
C ASN A 632 19.78 8.29 47.68
N ASP A 633 19.31 7.23 48.34
CA ASP A 633 19.27 7.11 49.80
C ASP A 633 20.28 6.05 50.29
N PRO A 634 21.51 6.44 50.67
CA PRO A 634 22.55 5.51 51.10
C PRO A 634 22.26 4.85 52.47
N ALA A 635 21.21 5.28 53.18
CA ALA A 635 20.72 4.65 54.41
C ALA A 635 19.36 3.93 54.20
N GLY A 636 18.91 3.82 52.94
CA GLY A 636 17.60 3.29 52.58
C GLY A 636 17.54 1.77 52.58
N LYS A 637 16.32 1.23 52.62
CA LYS A 637 16.05 -0.22 52.68
C LYS A 637 16.49 -1.01 51.42
N ALA A 638 16.85 -0.32 50.34
CA ALA A 638 17.28 -0.92 49.08
C ALA A 638 18.81 -1.12 48.97
N VAL A 639 19.58 -0.55 49.91
CA VAL A 639 21.05 -0.67 49.98
C VAL A 639 21.41 -2.02 50.62
N LEU A 640 22.41 -2.72 50.06
CA LEU A 640 22.97 -3.94 50.67
C LEU A 640 23.83 -3.59 51.88
N SER A 641 23.75 -4.39 52.94
CA SER A 641 24.69 -4.30 54.06
C SER A 641 26.10 -4.71 53.64
N PRO A 642 27.17 -4.27 54.34
CA PRO A 642 28.54 -4.72 54.07
C PRO A 642 28.68 -6.25 54.05
N ASP A 643 28.01 -6.96 54.97
CA ASP A 643 28.00 -8.43 55.03
C ASP A 643 27.29 -9.06 53.82
N GLU A 644 26.22 -8.42 53.29
CA GLU A 644 25.53 -8.88 52.08
C GLU A 644 26.38 -8.65 50.82
N VAL A 645 27.17 -7.56 50.77
CA VAL A 645 28.10 -7.28 49.66
C VAL A 645 29.27 -8.26 49.67
N ASP A 646 29.84 -8.55 50.84
CA ASP A 646 30.94 -9.52 50.99
C ASP A 646 30.50 -10.97 50.69
N ALA A 647 29.19 -11.25 50.75
CA ALA A 647 28.61 -12.55 50.40
C ALA A 647 28.39 -12.74 48.87
N LEU A 648 28.55 -11.70 48.04
CA LEU A 648 28.43 -11.80 46.58
C LEU A 648 29.64 -12.52 45.99
N ARG A 649 29.42 -13.64 45.30
CA ARG A 649 30.50 -14.41 44.67
C ARG A 649 30.74 -13.88 43.25
N VAL A 650 31.71 -12.96 43.12
CA VAL A 650 32.17 -12.43 41.83
C VAL A 650 33.36 -13.25 41.33
N THR A 651 33.22 -13.87 40.17
CA THR A 651 34.24 -14.75 39.56
C THR A 651 34.98 -14.09 38.42
N MET A 652 34.41 -13.05 37.80
CA MET A 652 35.00 -12.32 36.67
C MET A 652 34.73 -10.82 36.79
N GLU A 653 35.68 -10.00 36.36
CA GLU A 653 35.58 -8.55 36.36
C GLU A 653 35.97 -7.96 34.99
N VAL A 654 35.12 -7.06 34.50
CA VAL A 654 35.33 -6.22 33.31
C VAL A 654 35.48 -4.77 33.80
N PRO A 655 36.70 -4.34 34.13
CA PRO A 655 36.94 -3.02 34.74
C PRO A 655 36.87 -1.87 33.72
N GLY A 656 36.92 -2.15 32.42
CA GLY A 656 36.93 -1.15 31.35
C GLY A 656 36.70 -1.77 29.97
N LYS A 657 36.44 -0.94 28.95
CA LYS A 657 36.21 -1.41 27.58
C LYS A 657 37.42 -2.21 27.07
N GLY A 658 37.19 -3.48 26.73
CA GLY A 658 38.24 -4.37 26.22
C GLY A 658 39.12 -5.01 27.29
N GLU A 659 38.76 -4.89 28.58
CA GLU A 659 39.46 -5.56 29.68
C GLU A 659 38.61 -6.70 30.26
N LEU A 660 39.23 -7.87 30.50
CA LEU A 660 38.58 -9.00 31.15
C LEU A 660 39.55 -9.67 32.12
N LYS A 661 39.15 -9.81 33.39
CA LYS A 661 39.97 -10.39 34.46
C LYS A 661 39.17 -11.49 35.16
N SER A 662 39.82 -12.62 35.43
CA SER A 662 39.27 -13.66 36.30
C SER A 662 39.65 -13.36 37.76
N LEU A 663 38.69 -13.53 38.68
CA LEU A 663 38.89 -13.46 40.12
C LEU A 663 38.97 -14.85 40.77
N LEU A 664 38.89 -15.92 39.97
CA LEU A 664 39.08 -17.31 40.41
C LEU A 664 40.56 -17.63 40.62
N THR A 665 40.84 -18.56 41.55
CA THR A 665 42.20 -19.08 41.71
C THR A 665 42.61 -19.99 40.54
N PRO A 666 43.91 -20.16 40.25
CA PRO A 666 44.36 -21.02 39.15
C PRO A 666 43.83 -22.47 39.22
N ASP A 667 43.71 -23.03 40.43
CA ASP A 667 43.22 -24.38 40.67
C ASP A 667 41.71 -24.51 40.39
N GLU A 668 40.92 -23.48 40.72
CA GLU A 668 39.47 -23.44 40.44
C GLU A 668 39.21 -23.30 38.94
N LEU A 669 40.03 -22.51 38.24
CA LEU A 669 39.92 -22.32 36.80
C LEU A 669 40.28 -23.59 36.02
N GLU A 670 41.24 -24.39 36.50
CA GLU A 670 41.55 -25.71 35.95
C GLU A 670 40.40 -26.72 36.14
N GLN A 671 39.72 -26.68 37.29
CA GLN A 671 38.57 -27.56 37.54
C GLN A 671 37.39 -27.25 36.62
N GLU A 672 37.09 -25.97 36.36
CA GLU A 672 36.01 -25.58 35.44
C GLU A 672 36.30 -25.97 33.99
N ILE A 673 37.54 -25.78 33.51
CA ILE A 673 37.96 -26.23 32.17
C ILE A 673 37.83 -27.75 32.05
N ALA A 674 38.22 -28.51 33.08
CA ALA A 674 38.11 -29.97 33.07
C ALA A 674 36.66 -30.47 33.00
N VAL A 675 35.74 -29.78 33.68
CA VAL A 675 34.29 -30.09 33.63
C VAL A 675 33.73 -29.81 32.23
N LEU A 676 34.07 -28.67 31.63
CA LEU A 676 33.63 -28.32 30.27
C LEU A 676 34.21 -29.29 29.22
N ALA A 677 35.46 -29.71 29.36
CA ALA A 677 36.07 -30.71 28.47
C ALA A 677 35.32 -32.06 28.50
N ALA A 678 34.86 -32.49 29.68
CA ALA A 678 34.05 -33.70 29.81
C ALA A 678 32.67 -33.54 29.14
N GLN A 679 32.05 -32.36 29.26
CA GLN A 679 30.76 -32.04 28.64
C GLN A 679 30.86 -31.96 27.11
N ILE A 680 31.90 -31.33 26.56
CA ILE A 680 32.16 -31.27 25.11
C ILE A 680 32.25 -32.69 24.55
N LYS A 681 33.01 -33.57 25.20
CA LYS A 681 33.17 -34.97 24.76
C LYS A 681 31.85 -35.75 24.78
N GLN A 682 30.95 -35.45 25.72
CA GLN A 682 29.62 -36.05 25.76
C GLN A 682 28.75 -35.55 24.60
N LEU A 683 28.74 -34.24 24.34
CA LEU A 683 27.97 -33.63 23.25
C LEU A 683 28.43 -34.11 21.86
N GLU A 684 29.74 -34.29 21.66
CA GLU A 684 30.29 -34.86 20.42
C GLU A 684 29.80 -36.30 20.19
N ALA A 685 29.81 -37.13 21.23
CA ALA A 685 29.30 -38.50 21.13
C ALA A 685 27.78 -38.56 20.85
N GLU A 686 27.00 -37.64 21.43
CA GLU A 686 25.56 -37.51 21.18
C GLU A 686 25.26 -37.03 19.75
N GLN A 687 26.08 -36.11 19.21
CA GLN A 687 25.97 -35.62 17.84
C GLN A 687 26.31 -36.72 16.82
N GLU A 688 27.38 -37.48 17.03
CA GLU A 688 27.73 -38.65 16.19
C GLU A 688 26.60 -39.69 16.17
N ALA A 689 26.03 -40.01 17.34
CA ALA A 689 24.91 -40.93 17.46
C ALA A 689 23.63 -40.43 16.75
N ALA A 690 23.34 -39.12 16.82
CA ALA A 690 22.21 -38.49 16.13
C ALA A 690 22.40 -38.48 14.60
N THR A 691 23.64 -38.32 14.14
CA THR A 691 24.01 -38.31 12.71
C THR A 691 23.87 -39.70 12.11
N ALA A 692 24.38 -40.73 12.80
CA ALA A 692 24.22 -42.13 12.39
C ALA A 692 22.75 -42.60 12.39
N GLY A 693 21.89 -41.96 13.20
CA GLY A 693 20.46 -42.26 13.30
C GLY A 693 19.53 -41.43 12.40
N GLY A 694 20.06 -40.53 11.56
CA GLY A 694 19.25 -39.70 10.64
C GLY A 694 18.31 -38.71 11.32
N LYS A 695 18.57 -38.31 12.58
CA LYS A 695 17.71 -37.41 13.36
C LYS A 695 18.07 -35.94 13.12
N LEU A 696 17.71 -35.43 11.95
CA LEU A 696 18.05 -34.06 11.48
C LEU A 696 17.62 -32.96 12.47
N ASP A 697 16.45 -33.09 13.09
CA ASP A 697 15.93 -32.09 14.05
C ASP A 697 16.77 -31.97 15.34
N MET A 698 17.48 -33.02 15.73
CA MET A 698 18.35 -33.01 16.92
C MET A 698 19.74 -32.43 16.61
N LEU A 699 20.19 -32.50 15.36
CA LEU A 699 21.55 -32.11 14.96
C LEU A 699 21.79 -30.61 15.09
N ALA A 700 20.81 -29.77 14.73
CA ALA A 700 20.91 -28.32 14.85
C ALA A 700 20.98 -27.85 16.31
N GLY A 701 20.26 -28.53 17.22
CA GLY A 701 20.31 -28.23 18.66
C GLY A 701 21.63 -28.67 19.28
N LEU A 702 22.11 -29.87 18.95
CA LEU A 702 23.37 -30.41 19.45
C LEU A 702 24.59 -29.65 18.93
N SER A 703 24.60 -29.24 17.66
CA SER A 703 25.69 -28.42 17.08
C SER A 703 25.81 -27.07 17.77
N THR A 704 24.69 -26.41 18.06
CA THR A 704 24.65 -25.14 18.78
C THR A 704 25.16 -25.30 20.22
N GLN A 705 24.74 -26.34 20.93
CA GLN A 705 25.19 -26.63 22.30
C GLN A 705 26.68 -26.97 22.37
N LEU A 706 27.19 -27.70 21.37
CA LEU A 706 28.59 -28.06 21.27
C LEU A 706 29.48 -26.84 21.04
N GLU A 707 29.11 -25.97 20.10
CA GLU A 707 29.86 -24.74 19.81
C GLU A 707 29.84 -23.75 20.98
N ASP A 708 28.73 -23.63 21.72
CA ASP A 708 28.67 -22.83 22.95
C ASP A 708 29.64 -23.37 24.03
N ALA A 709 29.64 -24.69 24.26
CA ALA A 709 30.54 -25.32 25.23
C ALA A 709 32.03 -25.14 24.85
N LYS A 710 32.36 -25.27 23.55
CA LYS A 710 33.71 -25.02 23.02
C LYS A 710 34.14 -23.57 23.19
N ALA A 711 33.25 -22.61 22.91
CA ALA A 711 33.52 -21.18 23.11
C ALA A 711 33.80 -20.85 24.59
N ARG A 712 33.04 -21.42 25.53
CA ARG A 712 33.26 -21.23 26.98
C ARG A 712 34.61 -21.79 27.44
N SER A 713 34.97 -22.98 26.97
CA SER A 713 36.27 -23.60 27.30
C SER A 713 37.43 -22.76 26.77
N ALA A 714 37.37 -22.34 25.51
CA ALA A 714 38.41 -21.51 24.87
C ALA A 714 38.57 -20.15 25.55
N MET A 715 37.46 -19.54 26.01
CA MET A 715 37.49 -18.30 26.77
C MET A 715 38.24 -18.46 28.10
N LEU A 716 37.93 -19.51 28.88
CA LEU A 716 38.61 -19.76 30.17
C LEU A 716 40.09 -20.11 29.96
N GLU A 717 40.43 -20.84 28.90
CA GLU A 717 41.83 -21.14 28.54
C GLU A 717 42.61 -19.87 28.14
N ALA A 718 42.02 -18.98 27.36
CA ALA A 718 42.61 -17.69 27.02
C ALA A 718 42.80 -16.82 28.27
N LEU A 719 41.85 -16.81 29.20
CA LEU A 719 41.99 -16.13 30.50
C LEU A 719 43.11 -16.73 31.36
N LYS A 720 43.28 -18.05 31.35
CA LYS A 720 44.40 -18.73 32.03
C LYS A 720 45.76 -18.28 31.50
N LYS A 721 45.85 -18.04 30.19
CA LYS A 721 47.06 -17.58 29.49
C LYS A 721 47.26 -16.05 29.58
N GLY A 722 46.28 -15.31 30.11
CA GLY A 722 46.29 -13.84 30.15
C GLY A 722 45.99 -13.17 28.80
N GLU A 723 45.46 -13.91 27.84
CA GLU A 723 45.15 -13.47 26.47
C GLU A 723 43.75 -12.80 26.43
N THR A 724 43.66 -11.58 26.95
CA THR A 724 42.38 -10.86 27.16
C THR A 724 41.59 -10.63 25.86
N ALA A 725 42.26 -10.35 24.75
CA ALA A 725 41.61 -10.12 23.46
C ALA A 725 40.99 -11.41 22.89
N GLU A 726 41.66 -12.54 23.08
CA GLU A 726 41.20 -13.85 22.62
C GLU A 726 40.04 -14.34 23.50
N ALA A 727 40.13 -14.13 24.81
CA ALA A 727 39.04 -14.38 25.74
C ALA A 727 37.77 -13.58 25.39
N LEU A 728 37.91 -12.30 25.05
CA LEU A 728 36.77 -11.45 24.63
C LEU A 728 36.16 -11.90 23.29
N ARG A 729 36.98 -12.40 22.36
CA ARG A 729 36.50 -12.95 21.10
C ARG A 729 35.70 -14.23 21.29
N HIS A 730 36.11 -15.09 22.23
CA HIS A 730 35.35 -16.30 22.55
C HIS A 730 34.09 -15.99 23.36
N LEU A 731 34.14 -14.99 24.25
CA LEU A 731 32.99 -14.50 25.02
C LEU A 731 31.81 -14.09 24.13
N SER A 732 32.05 -13.49 22.96
CA SER A 732 30.98 -13.06 22.06
C SER A 732 30.16 -14.20 21.44
N LEU A 733 30.70 -15.43 21.49
CA LEU A 733 30.03 -16.64 21.04
C LEU A 733 29.29 -17.36 22.19
N VAL A 734 29.59 -17.02 23.44
CA VAL A 734 29.01 -17.69 24.61
C VAL A 734 27.53 -17.32 24.77
N ASN A 735 26.67 -18.33 24.77
CA ASN A 735 25.21 -18.21 24.94
C ASN A 735 24.53 -17.31 23.89
N ASN A 736 25.12 -17.24 22.68
CA ASN A 736 24.63 -16.44 21.56
C ASN A 736 24.31 -17.34 20.34
N PRO A 737 23.08 -17.88 20.23
CA PRO A 737 22.72 -18.86 19.20
C PRO A 737 22.76 -18.26 17.79
N GLU A 738 22.47 -16.97 17.62
CA GLU A 738 22.53 -16.31 16.30
C GLU A 738 23.97 -16.18 15.79
N ALA A 739 24.91 -15.78 16.67
CA ALA A 739 26.33 -15.69 16.31
C ALA A 739 26.95 -17.08 16.07
N ILE A 740 26.53 -18.09 16.83
CA ILE A 740 26.95 -19.48 16.63
C ILE A 740 26.39 -20.02 15.29
N MET A 741 25.11 -19.77 14.98
CA MET A 741 24.49 -20.17 13.71
C MET A 741 25.13 -19.47 12.52
N ALA A 742 25.46 -18.18 12.63
CA ALA A 742 26.18 -17.45 11.59
C ALA A 742 27.60 -18.01 11.37
N LYS A 743 28.30 -18.38 12.45
CA LYS A 743 29.61 -19.06 12.38
C LYS A 743 29.50 -20.46 11.73
N LEU A 744 28.43 -21.19 12.00
CA LEU A 744 28.15 -22.51 11.42
C LEU A 744 27.68 -22.43 9.95
N ALA A 745 27.04 -21.33 9.55
CA ALA A 745 26.55 -21.09 8.20
C ALA A 745 27.60 -20.48 7.25
N ALA A 746 28.68 -19.91 7.79
CA ALA A 746 29.80 -19.43 7.00
C ALA A 746 30.51 -20.64 6.35
N PRO A 747 30.68 -20.67 5.00
CA PRO A 747 31.50 -21.71 4.39
C PRO A 747 32.92 -21.55 4.93
N GLU A 748 33.54 -22.67 5.34
CA GLU A 748 34.97 -22.67 5.64
C GLU A 748 35.71 -22.19 4.39
N ALA A 749 36.13 -20.93 4.41
CA ALA A 749 36.84 -20.32 3.31
C ALA A 749 38.24 -20.93 3.25
N GLU A 750 38.43 -21.90 2.35
CA GLU A 750 39.77 -22.09 1.81
C GLU A 750 40.14 -20.86 0.98
N PRO A 751 41.31 -20.25 1.22
CA PRO A 751 41.70 -19.03 0.55
C PRO A 751 42.17 -19.36 -0.87
N GLY A 752 41.32 -19.14 -1.87
CA GLY A 752 41.76 -19.31 -3.26
C GLY A 752 40.70 -19.12 -4.34
N SER A 753 40.72 -17.94 -4.94
CA SER A 753 40.33 -17.63 -6.34
C SER A 753 38.87 -17.27 -6.67
N GLY A 754 38.76 -16.20 -7.46
CA GLY A 754 37.71 -16.02 -8.47
C GLY A 754 36.64 -14.99 -8.12
N GLY A 755 36.76 -13.77 -8.65
CA GLY A 755 35.84 -12.68 -8.40
C GLY A 755 34.47 -12.84 -9.07
N GLY A 756 33.45 -12.35 -8.37
CA GLY A 756 32.15 -11.98 -8.91
C GLY A 756 31.82 -10.59 -8.38
N THR A 757 31.50 -9.67 -9.28
CA THR A 757 31.05 -8.30 -9.00
C THR A 757 29.85 -8.30 -8.05
N GLU A 758 29.89 -7.43 -7.04
CA GLU A 758 28.74 -7.12 -6.18
C GLU A 758 27.56 -6.59 -7.04
N PRO A 759 26.31 -7.02 -6.78
CA PRO A 759 25.15 -6.46 -7.46
C PRO A 759 24.99 -4.97 -7.15
N GLN A 760 24.87 -4.13 -8.19
CA GLN A 760 24.61 -2.69 -8.06
C GLN A 760 23.16 -2.43 -7.63
N SER A 761 22.92 -1.37 -6.84
CA SER A 761 21.58 -1.04 -6.33
C SER A 761 20.66 -0.44 -7.41
N PRO A 762 19.33 -0.66 -7.36
CA PRO A 762 18.37 -0.14 -8.34
C PRO A 762 18.46 1.39 -8.56
N GLU A 763 18.63 2.15 -7.47
CA GLU A 763 18.78 3.62 -7.53
C GLU A 763 20.02 4.08 -8.34
N LEU A 764 21.07 3.25 -8.40
CA LEU A 764 22.29 3.54 -9.15
C LEU A 764 22.09 3.26 -10.65
N LEU A 765 21.32 2.22 -11.00
CA LEU A 765 20.99 1.89 -12.39
C LEU A 765 20.06 2.92 -13.00
N GLU A 766 19.06 3.41 -12.26
CA GLU A 766 18.16 4.48 -12.70
C GLU A 766 18.92 5.80 -12.94
N ALA A 767 19.83 6.17 -12.04
CA ALA A 767 20.66 7.37 -12.21
C ALA A 767 21.57 7.26 -13.45
N GLN A 768 22.17 6.09 -13.69
CA GLN A 768 22.99 5.85 -14.87
C GLN A 768 22.17 5.85 -16.17
N ALA A 769 20.92 5.37 -16.11
CA ALA A 769 20.01 5.39 -17.25
C ALA A 769 19.64 6.85 -17.62
N GLU A 770 19.33 7.70 -16.64
CA GLU A 770 19.07 9.12 -16.89
C GLU A 770 20.30 9.84 -17.48
N ASP A 771 21.51 9.53 -17.02
CA ASP A 771 22.75 10.05 -17.59
C ASP A 771 22.96 9.59 -19.05
N ALA A 772 22.71 8.31 -19.35
CA ALA A 772 22.81 7.76 -20.70
C ALA A 772 21.76 8.36 -21.65
N LYS A 773 20.54 8.61 -21.15
CA LYS A 773 19.46 9.31 -21.87
C LYS A 773 19.83 10.75 -22.19
N ALA A 774 20.40 11.49 -21.23
CA ALA A 774 20.88 12.84 -21.45
C ALA A 774 22.02 12.88 -22.50
N ALA A 775 22.94 11.91 -22.47
CA ALA A 775 24.01 11.78 -23.45
C ALA A 775 23.48 11.48 -24.86
N MET A 776 22.47 10.59 -24.97
CA MET A 776 21.79 10.27 -26.23
C MET A 776 21.11 11.50 -26.83
N LEU A 777 20.34 12.24 -26.03
CA LEU A 777 19.66 13.48 -26.44
C LEU A 777 20.66 14.55 -26.90
N ALA A 778 21.76 14.73 -26.17
CA ALA A 778 22.80 15.69 -26.51
C ALA A 778 23.52 15.35 -27.82
N ALA A 779 23.83 14.07 -28.06
CA ALA A 779 24.47 13.59 -29.29
C ALA A 779 23.55 13.76 -30.51
N ALA A 780 22.26 13.47 -30.36
CA ALA A 780 21.28 13.68 -31.42
C ALA A 780 21.10 15.17 -31.76
N ALA A 781 21.06 16.05 -30.75
CA ALA A 781 21.03 17.51 -30.96
C ALA A 781 22.30 18.04 -31.65
N ALA A 782 23.44 17.36 -31.47
CA ALA A 782 24.70 17.68 -32.14
C ALA A 782 24.81 17.12 -33.57
N GLY A 783 23.84 16.31 -34.02
CA GLY A 783 23.89 15.63 -35.32
C GLY A 783 24.88 14.46 -35.38
N ASP A 784 25.34 13.95 -34.23
CA ASP A 784 26.29 12.83 -34.15
C ASP A 784 25.53 11.50 -34.00
N LYS A 785 25.29 10.85 -35.15
CA LYS A 785 24.55 9.59 -35.23
C LYS A 785 25.22 8.45 -34.45
N ASP A 786 26.54 8.35 -34.50
CA ASP A 786 27.29 7.22 -33.93
C ASP A 786 27.38 7.32 -32.41
N GLU A 787 27.50 8.54 -31.87
CA GLU A 787 27.45 8.78 -30.43
C GLU A 787 26.03 8.59 -29.89
N ALA A 788 25.00 9.04 -30.62
CA ALA A 788 23.60 8.87 -30.22
C ALA A 788 23.21 7.39 -30.16
N LEU A 789 23.59 6.58 -31.16
CA LEU A 789 23.34 5.13 -31.16
C LEU A 789 24.13 4.39 -30.07
N ARG A 790 25.33 4.86 -29.69
CA ARG A 790 26.08 4.27 -28.57
C ARG A 790 25.42 4.56 -27.23
N ALA A 791 25.07 5.81 -26.96
CA ALA A 791 24.38 6.19 -25.74
C ALA A 791 23.00 5.51 -25.60
N MET A 792 22.28 5.35 -26.71
CA MET A 792 21.05 4.56 -26.76
C MET A 792 21.27 3.10 -26.37
N LYS A 793 22.33 2.44 -26.88
CA LYS A 793 22.63 1.05 -26.51
C LYS A 793 22.95 0.91 -25.03
N THR A 794 23.72 1.85 -24.48
CA THR A 794 23.99 1.91 -23.03
C THR A 794 22.71 2.10 -22.21
N LEU A 795 21.82 2.99 -22.67
CA LEU A 795 20.52 3.21 -22.04
C LEU A 795 19.66 1.95 -22.04
N VAL A 796 19.58 1.25 -23.16
CA VAL A 796 18.86 -0.04 -23.31
C VAL A 796 19.41 -1.11 -22.36
N GLU A 797 20.74 -1.23 -22.26
CA GLU A 797 21.39 -2.17 -21.34
C GLU A 797 21.08 -1.86 -19.87
N LEU A 798 21.11 -0.59 -19.48
CA LEU A 798 20.82 -0.15 -18.12
C LEU A 798 19.35 -0.32 -17.74
N LEU A 799 18.43 -0.03 -18.66
CA LEU A 799 17.01 -0.28 -18.47
C LEU A 799 16.70 -1.78 -18.40
N GLY A 800 17.38 -2.60 -19.20
CA GLY A 800 17.30 -4.06 -19.08
C GLY A 800 17.77 -4.55 -17.71
N ALA A 801 18.90 -4.03 -17.22
CA ALA A 801 19.41 -4.37 -15.89
C ALA A 801 18.52 -3.87 -14.75
N ALA A 802 17.87 -2.71 -14.90
CA ALA A 802 16.91 -2.19 -13.95
C ALA A 802 15.62 -3.02 -13.93
N ALA A 803 15.09 -3.39 -15.10
CA ALA A 803 13.94 -4.29 -15.24
C ALA A 803 14.20 -5.65 -14.61
N ASP A 804 15.42 -6.17 -14.75
CA ASP A 804 15.87 -7.41 -14.13
C ASP A 804 15.92 -7.34 -12.59
N GLN A 805 16.09 -6.14 -12.01
CA GLN A 805 16.11 -5.94 -10.56
C GLN A 805 14.75 -5.49 -9.98
N SER A 806 13.87 -4.93 -10.81
CA SER A 806 12.53 -4.51 -10.40
C SER A 806 11.57 -5.69 -10.37
N GLY A 807 11.02 -6.01 -9.20
CA GLY A 807 9.88 -6.93 -9.07
C GLY A 807 10.20 -8.37 -8.60
N GLY A 808 11.44 -8.69 -8.25
CA GLY A 808 11.80 -10.03 -7.72
C GLY A 808 11.66 -11.18 -8.74
N ILE A 809 11.39 -10.86 -10.01
CA ILE A 809 11.18 -11.81 -11.10
C ILE A 809 12.47 -12.63 -11.34
N THR A 810 13.64 -12.00 -11.31
CA THR A 810 14.92 -12.72 -11.48
C THR A 810 15.27 -13.62 -10.30
N GLU A 811 14.96 -13.21 -9.06
CA GLU A 811 15.06 -14.06 -7.87
C GLU A 811 14.13 -15.27 -7.97
N GLY A 812 12.89 -15.05 -8.46
CA GLY A 812 11.93 -16.11 -8.77
C GLY A 812 12.44 -17.11 -9.81
N LEU A 813 13.03 -16.64 -10.91
CA LEU A 813 13.66 -17.49 -11.94
C LEU A 813 14.84 -18.29 -11.35
N GLU A 814 15.64 -17.71 -10.47
CA GLU A 814 16.76 -18.40 -9.82
C GLU A 814 16.26 -19.51 -8.88
N VAL A 815 15.21 -19.24 -8.11
CA VAL A 815 14.54 -20.23 -7.25
C VAL A 815 13.96 -21.37 -8.10
N LEU A 816 13.28 -21.05 -9.20
CA LEU A 816 12.72 -22.06 -10.11
C LEU A 816 13.80 -22.87 -10.83
N ALA A 817 14.94 -22.26 -11.19
CA ALA A 817 16.08 -22.98 -11.76
C ALA A 817 16.70 -23.97 -10.75
N LYS A 818 16.84 -23.56 -9.48
CA LYS A 818 17.29 -24.45 -8.39
C LYS A 818 16.29 -25.59 -8.18
N ALA A 819 15.00 -25.29 -8.14
CA ALA A 819 13.93 -26.30 -8.04
C ALA A 819 13.96 -27.29 -9.22
N LYS A 820 14.07 -26.80 -10.46
CA LYS A 820 14.22 -27.62 -11.66
C LYS A 820 15.41 -28.56 -11.57
N SER A 821 16.56 -28.07 -11.11
CA SER A 821 17.77 -28.90 -10.94
C SER A 821 17.59 -30.02 -9.92
N ALA A 822 16.93 -29.73 -8.80
CA ALA A 822 16.62 -30.70 -7.74
C ALA A 822 15.61 -31.76 -8.22
N ILE A 823 14.56 -31.33 -8.94
CA ILE A 823 13.53 -32.24 -9.48
C ILE A 823 14.11 -33.12 -10.58
N MET A 824 15.00 -32.62 -11.44
CA MET A 824 15.71 -33.44 -12.42
C MET A 824 16.62 -34.49 -11.75
N ALA A 825 17.26 -34.15 -10.63
CA ALA A 825 18.03 -35.10 -9.85
C ALA A 825 17.13 -36.18 -9.22
N ASP A 826 15.97 -35.79 -8.68
CA ASP A 826 14.98 -36.73 -8.13
C ASP A 826 14.42 -37.66 -9.21
N LYS A 827 14.01 -37.11 -10.37
CA LYS A 827 13.57 -37.88 -11.56
C LYS A 827 14.59 -38.93 -11.96
N LYS A 828 15.87 -38.53 -12.09
CA LYS A 828 16.97 -39.44 -12.45
C LYS A 828 17.20 -40.52 -11.39
N SER A 829 17.05 -40.18 -10.12
CA SER A 829 17.18 -41.13 -9.01
C SER A 829 16.01 -42.14 -8.97
N ALA A 830 14.78 -41.68 -9.22
CA ALA A 830 13.58 -42.50 -9.28
C ALA A 830 13.61 -43.44 -10.49
N GLU A 831 14.09 -42.96 -11.64
CA GLU A 831 14.29 -43.76 -12.84
C GLU A 831 15.34 -44.87 -12.62
N ALA A 832 16.45 -44.55 -11.95
CA ALA A 832 17.47 -45.55 -11.59
C ALA A 832 16.98 -46.58 -10.56
N ALA A 833 16.04 -46.20 -9.68
CA ALA A 833 15.44 -47.06 -8.67
C ALA A 833 14.24 -47.89 -9.18
N GLY A 834 13.70 -47.56 -10.36
CA GLY A 834 12.49 -48.20 -10.90
C GLY A 834 11.19 -47.83 -10.18
N GLU A 835 11.17 -46.68 -9.47
CA GLU A 835 10.03 -46.19 -8.70
C GLU A 835 9.05 -45.41 -9.59
N THR A 836 8.05 -46.08 -10.17
CA THR A 836 7.14 -45.52 -11.18
C THR A 836 6.29 -44.34 -10.67
N GLU A 837 5.73 -44.43 -9.46
CA GLU A 837 4.91 -43.35 -8.89
C GLU A 837 5.73 -42.09 -8.59
N ARG A 838 6.96 -42.26 -8.09
CA ARG A 838 7.88 -41.15 -7.82
C ARG A 838 8.39 -40.51 -9.11
N LEU A 839 8.62 -41.32 -10.15
CA LEU A 839 8.98 -40.84 -11.48
C LEU A 839 7.85 -39.99 -12.10
N GLU A 840 6.60 -40.47 -12.03
CA GLU A 840 5.44 -39.72 -12.51
C GLU A 840 5.22 -38.41 -11.73
N SER A 841 5.38 -38.45 -10.40
CA SER A 841 5.33 -37.25 -9.56
C SER A 841 6.42 -36.25 -9.95
N ALA A 842 7.67 -36.69 -10.11
CA ALA A 842 8.79 -35.83 -10.51
C ALA A 842 8.61 -35.25 -11.93
N VAL A 843 7.99 -35.98 -12.85
CA VAL A 843 7.66 -35.49 -14.19
C VAL A 843 6.57 -34.41 -14.15
N ARG A 844 5.51 -34.61 -13.34
CA ARG A 844 4.44 -33.61 -13.17
C ARG A 844 4.96 -32.33 -12.51
N THR A 845 5.72 -32.45 -11.43
CA THR A 845 6.31 -31.28 -10.75
C THR A 845 7.30 -30.54 -11.65
N LEU A 846 8.10 -31.27 -12.45
CA LEU A 846 8.99 -30.66 -13.44
C LEU A 846 8.21 -29.84 -14.47
N SER A 847 7.10 -30.38 -14.99
CA SER A 847 6.28 -29.67 -15.97
C SER A 847 5.64 -28.40 -15.40
N ALA A 848 5.22 -28.42 -14.13
CA ALA A 848 4.65 -27.24 -13.45
C ALA A 848 5.73 -26.16 -13.20
N VAL A 849 6.93 -26.56 -12.76
CA VAL A 849 8.06 -25.64 -12.56
C VAL A 849 8.52 -25.02 -13.89
N GLU A 850 8.53 -25.81 -14.98
CA GLU A 850 8.85 -25.29 -16.32
C GLU A 850 7.78 -24.33 -16.84
N ALA A 851 6.49 -24.58 -16.57
CA ALA A 851 5.41 -23.66 -16.93
C ALA A 851 5.51 -22.34 -16.14
N ALA A 852 5.76 -22.40 -14.83
CA ALA A 852 5.95 -21.21 -14.00
C ALA A 852 7.17 -20.39 -14.44
N ALA A 853 8.30 -21.05 -14.77
CA ALA A 853 9.49 -20.37 -15.26
C ALA A 853 9.25 -19.66 -16.61
N ARG A 854 8.52 -20.30 -17.53
CA ARG A 854 8.16 -19.67 -18.81
C ARG A 854 7.25 -18.45 -18.63
N GLN A 855 6.29 -18.51 -17.70
CA GLN A 855 5.39 -17.39 -17.43
C GLN A 855 6.17 -16.19 -16.88
N LEU A 856 7.04 -16.43 -15.90
CA LEU A 856 7.87 -15.41 -15.28
C LEU A 856 8.89 -14.81 -16.28
N GLU A 857 9.42 -15.63 -17.21
CA GLU A 857 10.26 -15.14 -18.32
C GLU A 857 9.47 -14.24 -19.29
N LYS A 858 8.20 -14.54 -19.57
CA LYS A 858 7.35 -13.68 -20.40
C LYS A 858 7.09 -12.33 -19.72
N GLU A 859 6.75 -12.33 -18.44
CA GLU A 859 6.55 -11.10 -17.64
C GLU A 859 7.79 -10.21 -17.68
N LEU A 860 8.99 -10.80 -17.54
CA LEU A 860 10.25 -10.06 -17.67
C LEU A 860 10.42 -9.43 -19.07
N LEU A 861 10.11 -10.19 -20.12
CA LEU A 861 10.24 -9.73 -21.50
C LEU A 861 9.24 -8.62 -21.83
N PHE A 862 8.00 -8.70 -21.31
CA PHE A 862 7.01 -7.62 -21.43
C PHE A 862 7.45 -6.36 -20.68
N ALA A 863 7.94 -6.48 -19.45
CA ALA A 863 8.47 -5.34 -18.70
C ALA A 863 9.62 -4.62 -19.45
N ARG A 864 10.47 -5.40 -20.15
CA ARG A 864 11.50 -4.85 -21.03
C ARG A 864 10.90 -4.15 -22.26
N ILE A 865 9.86 -4.70 -22.87
CA ILE A 865 9.14 -4.08 -24.00
C ILE A 865 8.48 -2.76 -23.57
N ASP A 866 7.87 -2.72 -22.39
CA ASP A 866 7.22 -1.50 -21.86
C ASP A 866 8.25 -0.40 -21.62
N GLY A 867 9.42 -0.75 -21.08
CA GLY A 867 10.54 0.19 -20.92
C GLY A 867 11.05 0.75 -22.25
N LEU A 868 11.17 -0.09 -23.28
CA LEU A 868 11.56 0.34 -24.64
C LEU A 868 10.49 1.20 -25.31
N SER A 869 9.21 0.87 -25.10
CA SER A 869 8.07 1.60 -25.66
C SER A 869 7.93 2.98 -25.02
N GLY A 870 8.07 3.07 -23.69
CA GLY A 870 8.09 4.34 -22.96
C GLY A 870 9.24 5.26 -23.42
N LEU A 871 10.43 4.72 -23.66
CA LEU A 871 11.53 5.49 -24.26
C LEU A 871 11.18 6.02 -25.65
N LEU A 872 10.54 5.21 -26.49
CA LEU A 872 10.15 5.58 -27.84
C LEU A 872 9.07 6.68 -27.82
N ASP A 873 8.10 6.58 -26.91
CA ASP A 873 7.03 7.58 -26.73
C ASP A 873 7.57 8.91 -26.21
N GLU A 874 8.46 8.89 -25.22
CA GLU A 874 9.13 10.09 -24.73
C GLU A 874 9.97 10.77 -25.82
N TRP A 875 10.67 9.97 -26.63
CA TRP A 875 11.50 10.44 -27.73
C TRP A 875 10.69 11.07 -28.86
N THR A 876 9.57 10.44 -29.23
CA THR A 876 8.66 10.98 -30.25
C THR A 876 7.89 12.21 -29.75
N ALA A 877 7.62 12.31 -28.44
CA ALA A 877 7.02 13.50 -27.83
C ALA A 877 7.95 14.74 -27.85
N THR A 878 9.27 14.55 -27.72
CA THR A 878 10.26 15.65 -27.83
C THR A 878 10.31 16.32 -29.22
N GLU A 879 9.68 15.74 -30.25
CA GLU A 879 9.70 16.20 -31.65
C GLU A 879 8.70 17.33 -31.98
N GLN A 880 7.70 17.61 -31.15
CA GLN A 880 6.76 18.71 -31.44
C GLN A 880 7.42 20.11 -31.42
N ALA A 881 8.73 20.20 -31.15
CA ALA A 881 9.61 21.35 -31.38
C ALA A 881 10.71 21.01 -32.41
N ALA A 882 10.46 21.32 -33.70
CA ALA A 882 11.28 20.94 -34.87
C ALA A 882 12.81 21.19 -34.78
N PRO A 883 13.61 20.32 -35.44
CA PRO A 883 14.73 20.79 -36.28
C PRO A 883 14.92 20.01 -37.62
N ASP A 884 15.69 20.61 -38.54
CA ASP A 884 15.96 20.18 -39.92
C ASP A 884 16.52 18.74 -40.10
N GLY A 885 16.43 18.24 -41.34
CA GLY A 885 16.47 16.83 -41.75
C GLY A 885 17.62 15.90 -41.30
N ALA A 886 18.73 16.38 -40.72
CA ALA A 886 19.76 15.49 -40.15
C ALA A 886 19.32 14.88 -38.81
N ALA A 887 18.50 15.60 -38.02
CA ALA A 887 17.94 15.08 -36.78
C ALA A 887 16.88 14.00 -37.07
N ALA A 888 16.06 14.20 -38.09
CA ALA A 888 15.06 13.22 -38.54
C ALA A 888 15.68 11.88 -38.98
N ASP A 889 16.85 11.92 -39.66
CA ASP A 889 17.57 10.71 -40.08
C ASP A 889 18.15 9.93 -38.88
N ILE A 890 18.59 10.62 -37.81
CA ILE A 890 19.07 9.99 -36.58
C ILE A 890 17.90 9.40 -35.78
N GLN A 891 16.78 10.12 -35.73
CA GLN A 891 15.54 9.65 -35.08
C GLN A 891 14.99 8.40 -35.77
N ALA A 892 14.91 8.40 -37.10
CA ALA A 892 14.48 7.23 -37.86
C ALA A 892 15.40 6.02 -37.62
N ALA A 893 16.71 6.24 -37.42
CA ALA A 893 17.65 5.17 -37.08
C ALA A 893 17.47 4.63 -35.66
N ILE A 894 17.23 5.51 -34.67
CA ILE A 894 16.95 5.13 -33.27
C ILE A 894 15.63 4.38 -33.17
N ALA A 895 14.56 4.91 -33.78
CA ALA A 895 13.25 4.26 -33.81
C ALA A 895 13.29 2.90 -34.52
N ALA A 896 14.08 2.77 -35.60
CA ALA A 896 14.28 1.49 -36.27
C ALA A 896 15.02 0.46 -35.39
N GLU A 897 16.03 0.88 -34.63
CA GLU A 897 16.77 -0.03 -33.72
C GLU A 897 15.89 -0.44 -32.53
N LEU A 898 15.19 0.49 -31.88
CA LEU A 898 14.26 0.20 -30.78
C LEU A 898 13.10 -0.70 -31.24
N GLY A 899 12.55 -0.44 -32.43
CA GLY A 899 11.54 -1.29 -33.06
C GLY A 899 12.08 -2.69 -33.38
N GLY A 900 13.34 -2.80 -33.81
CA GLY A 900 14.02 -4.07 -34.05
C GLY A 900 14.20 -4.89 -32.77
N LEU A 901 14.62 -4.26 -31.67
CA LEU A 901 14.74 -4.89 -30.36
C LEU A 901 13.39 -5.36 -29.82
N THR A 902 12.35 -4.53 -29.96
CA THR A 902 10.98 -4.89 -29.57
C THR A 902 10.50 -6.11 -30.35
N ALA A 903 10.77 -6.18 -31.65
CA ALA A 903 10.43 -7.34 -32.48
C ALA A 903 11.18 -8.61 -32.03
N GLU A 904 12.46 -8.51 -31.66
CA GLU A 904 13.24 -9.65 -31.15
C GLU A 904 12.68 -10.18 -29.82
N LEU A 905 12.33 -9.28 -28.90
CA LEU A 905 11.69 -9.66 -27.63
C LEU A 905 10.32 -10.30 -27.86
N LEU A 906 9.51 -9.77 -28.77
CA LEU A 906 8.23 -10.36 -29.14
C LEU A 906 8.40 -11.77 -29.73
N GLU A 907 9.38 -11.99 -30.61
CA GLU A 907 9.67 -13.34 -31.14
C GLU A 907 10.10 -14.31 -30.02
N ARG A 908 10.82 -13.83 -29.00
CA ARG A 908 11.13 -14.65 -27.82
C ARG A 908 9.86 -15.01 -27.04
N ILE A 909 8.96 -14.06 -26.81
CA ILE A 909 7.68 -14.30 -26.14
C ILE A 909 6.83 -15.30 -26.94
N LYS A 910 6.78 -15.18 -28.27
CA LYS A 910 6.10 -16.13 -29.15
C LYS A 910 6.70 -17.53 -29.05
N ALA A 911 8.02 -17.65 -28.97
CA ALA A 911 8.67 -18.95 -28.78
C ALA A 911 8.26 -19.58 -27.45
N LEU A 912 8.27 -18.82 -26.36
CA LEU A 912 7.80 -19.28 -25.05
C LEU A 912 6.32 -19.66 -25.06
N GLN A 913 5.50 -18.94 -25.83
CA GLN A 913 4.09 -19.26 -26.04
C GLN A 913 3.92 -20.56 -26.84
N PHE A 914 4.74 -20.76 -27.87
CA PHE A 914 4.75 -21.97 -28.69
C PHE A 914 5.14 -23.22 -27.89
N GLU A 915 6.07 -23.08 -26.92
CA GLU A 915 6.48 -24.16 -26.02
C GLU A 915 5.37 -24.66 -25.06
N THR A 916 4.22 -23.97 -24.98
CA THR A 916 3.06 -24.43 -24.19
C THR A 916 2.25 -25.53 -24.88
N TYR A 917 2.50 -25.75 -26.18
CA TYR A 917 1.79 -26.72 -27.00
C TYR A 917 2.62 -27.99 -27.23
N THR A 918 1.96 -29.13 -27.14
CA THR A 918 2.54 -30.42 -27.55
C THR A 918 2.52 -30.55 -29.07
N GLU A 919 3.37 -31.43 -29.62
CA GLU A 919 3.43 -31.68 -31.06
C GLU A 919 2.07 -32.16 -31.63
N ALA A 920 1.33 -32.96 -30.86
CA ALA A 920 -0.01 -33.42 -31.25
C ALA A 920 -1.04 -32.29 -31.30
N GLU A 921 -1.00 -31.37 -30.33
CA GLU A 921 -1.87 -30.18 -30.31
C GLU A 921 -1.54 -29.25 -31.49
N LEU A 922 -0.27 -29.05 -31.81
CA LEU A 922 0.16 -28.25 -32.95
C LEU A 922 -0.31 -28.85 -34.30
N GLN A 923 -0.25 -30.18 -34.44
CA GLN A 923 -0.79 -30.85 -35.62
C GLN A 923 -2.32 -30.68 -35.74
N ALA A 924 -3.04 -30.78 -34.62
CA ALA A 924 -4.49 -30.55 -34.59
C ALA A 924 -4.85 -29.10 -34.96
N LEU A 925 -4.12 -28.12 -34.39
CA LEU A 925 -4.28 -26.70 -34.71
C LEU A 925 -4.00 -26.41 -36.18
N GLY A 926 -2.95 -27.01 -36.75
CA GLY A 926 -2.62 -26.90 -38.17
C GLY A 926 -3.73 -27.45 -39.07
N ALA A 927 -4.30 -28.61 -38.73
CA ALA A 927 -5.42 -29.18 -39.48
C ALA A 927 -6.68 -28.29 -39.43
N VAL A 928 -6.98 -27.69 -38.27
CA VAL A 928 -8.10 -26.74 -38.14
C VAL A 928 -7.82 -25.46 -38.93
N ALA A 929 -6.59 -24.93 -38.90
CA ALA A 929 -6.20 -23.77 -39.70
C ALA A 929 -6.37 -24.03 -41.21
N GLU A 930 -5.94 -25.19 -41.70
CA GLU A 930 -6.15 -25.59 -43.09
C GLU A 930 -7.64 -25.74 -43.43
N GLN A 931 -8.45 -26.27 -42.52
CA GLN A 931 -9.91 -26.35 -42.69
C GLN A 931 -10.54 -24.96 -42.83
N ILE A 932 -10.18 -24.01 -41.95
CA ILE A 932 -10.68 -22.62 -41.98
C ILE A 932 -10.26 -21.92 -43.29
N ALA A 933 -9.02 -22.13 -43.73
CA ALA A 933 -8.48 -21.51 -44.95
C ALA A 933 -9.03 -22.13 -46.25
N SER A 934 -9.45 -23.40 -46.23
CA SER A 934 -9.94 -24.13 -47.40
C SER A 934 -11.46 -24.09 -47.59
N GLU A 935 -12.20 -23.47 -46.66
CA GLU A 935 -13.65 -23.36 -46.71
C GLU A 935 -14.11 -22.46 -47.89
N PRO A 936 -14.95 -22.96 -48.83
CA PRO A 936 -15.31 -22.22 -50.03
C PRO A 936 -16.02 -20.88 -49.74
N GLY A 937 -15.39 -19.77 -50.13
CA GLY A 937 -15.92 -18.42 -49.91
C GLY A 937 -15.55 -17.79 -48.57
N SER A 938 -14.76 -18.49 -47.73
CA SER A 938 -14.22 -17.95 -46.49
C SER A 938 -13.24 -16.80 -46.74
N ARG A 939 -13.41 -15.71 -45.99
CA ARG A 939 -12.44 -14.58 -45.89
C ARG A 939 -11.63 -14.63 -44.60
N ALA A 940 -11.83 -15.68 -43.80
CA ALA A 940 -11.17 -15.87 -42.52
C ALA A 940 -9.72 -16.31 -42.76
N LEU A 941 -8.77 -15.52 -42.25
CA LEU A 941 -7.35 -15.82 -42.26
C LEU A 941 -6.95 -16.35 -40.88
N PRO A 942 -6.67 -17.66 -40.72
CA PRO A 942 -6.21 -18.20 -39.45
C PRO A 942 -4.82 -17.64 -39.12
N LEU A 943 -4.65 -17.19 -37.89
CA LEU A 943 -3.37 -16.77 -37.32
C LEU A 943 -2.74 -17.91 -36.52
N PRO A 944 -1.40 -18.02 -36.48
CA PRO A 944 -0.72 -18.94 -35.57
C PRO A 944 -1.06 -18.62 -34.12
N VAL A 945 -1.26 -19.65 -33.29
CA VAL A 945 -1.63 -19.47 -31.87
C VAL A 945 -0.57 -18.73 -31.05
N GLN A 946 0.71 -18.80 -31.46
CA GLN A 946 1.78 -18.04 -30.81
C GLN A 946 1.69 -16.53 -31.05
N ASN A 947 0.90 -16.07 -32.00
CA ASN A 947 0.75 -14.64 -32.30
C ASN A 947 -0.28 -13.94 -31.40
N LEU A 948 -0.86 -14.64 -30.45
CA LEU A 948 -1.66 -14.07 -29.37
C LEU A 948 -0.91 -14.24 -28.06
N ILE A 949 -0.57 -13.13 -27.41
CA ILE A 949 0.25 -13.11 -26.20
C ILE A 949 -0.35 -12.17 -25.14
N SER A 950 -0.04 -12.45 -23.88
CA SER A 950 -0.44 -11.63 -22.73
C SER A 950 0.64 -11.72 -21.65
N PRO A 951 0.93 -10.64 -20.91
CA PRO A 951 1.90 -10.65 -19.81
C PRO A 951 1.40 -11.49 -18.63
N THR A 952 0.12 -11.39 -18.28
CA THR A 952 -0.43 -11.98 -17.05
C THR A 952 -1.41 -13.12 -17.30
N ILE A 953 -2.05 -13.17 -18.48
CA ILE A 953 -3.11 -14.15 -18.76
C ILE A 953 -2.50 -15.40 -19.44
N PRO A 954 -2.58 -16.59 -18.81
CA PRO A 954 -2.13 -17.83 -19.43
C PRO A 954 -3.12 -18.27 -20.51
N LEU A 955 -2.90 -17.82 -21.75
CA LEU A 955 -3.73 -18.14 -22.90
C LEU A 955 -3.29 -19.45 -23.55
N LYS A 956 -4.14 -20.47 -23.58
CA LYS A 956 -3.93 -21.68 -24.37
C LYS A 956 -5.14 -21.94 -25.26
N LEU A 957 -4.93 -21.93 -26.58
CA LEU A 957 -6.00 -22.01 -27.57
C LEU A 957 -6.17 -23.44 -28.10
N ASP A 958 -7.41 -23.90 -28.25
CA ASP A 958 -7.72 -25.20 -28.85
C ASP A 958 -7.95 -25.12 -30.37
N VAL A 959 -8.20 -23.92 -30.90
CA VAL A 959 -8.29 -23.59 -32.33
C VAL A 959 -7.61 -22.25 -32.62
N PRO A 960 -7.09 -22.01 -33.83
CA PRO A 960 -6.38 -20.76 -34.14
C PRO A 960 -7.31 -19.53 -34.10
N PRO A 961 -6.81 -18.35 -33.67
CA PRO A 961 -7.51 -17.09 -33.87
C PRO A 961 -7.61 -16.76 -35.36
N VAL A 962 -8.55 -15.91 -35.74
CA VAL A 962 -8.87 -15.64 -37.14
C VAL A 962 -8.96 -14.15 -37.39
N VAL A 963 -8.40 -13.65 -38.50
CA VAL A 963 -8.66 -12.31 -39.00
C VAL A 963 -9.71 -12.38 -40.09
N LEU A 964 -10.84 -11.70 -39.90
CA LEU A 964 -11.94 -11.66 -40.85
C LEU A 964 -12.30 -10.20 -41.15
N ASP A 965 -12.29 -9.82 -42.44
CA ASP A 965 -12.57 -8.47 -42.93
C ASP A 965 -11.81 -7.35 -42.17
N GLY A 966 -10.57 -7.64 -41.74
CA GLY A 966 -9.70 -6.70 -41.04
C GLY A 966 -9.92 -6.62 -39.52
N GLN A 967 -10.77 -7.47 -38.94
CA GLN A 967 -10.99 -7.59 -37.49
C GLN A 967 -10.47 -8.94 -36.97
N ALA A 968 -9.85 -8.93 -35.78
CA ALA A 968 -9.41 -10.15 -35.11
C ALA A 968 -10.56 -10.79 -34.32
N PHE A 969 -10.76 -12.08 -34.55
CA PHE A 969 -11.72 -12.94 -33.89
C PHE A 969 -11.00 -14.02 -33.10
N ILE A 970 -11.50 -14.30 -31.90
CA ILE A 970 -10.91 -15.26 -30.99
C ILE A 970 -11.94 -16.30 -30.53
N PRO A 971 -11.54 -17.55 -30.24
CA PRO A 971 -12.43 -18.55 -29.69
C PRO A 971 -12.92 -18.15 -28.30
N LEU A 972 -14.24 -17.99 -28.15
CA LEU A 972 -14.86 -17.48 -26.92
C LEU A 972 -14.49 -18.34 -25.70
N ARG A 973 -14.56 -19.67 -25.85
CA ARG A 973 -14.34 -20.61 -24.75
C ARG A 973 -12.91 -20.55 -24.21
N ALA A 974 -11.92 -20.62 -25.09
CA ALA A 974 -10.52 -20.65 -24.70
C ALA A 974 -10.13 -19.43 -23.87
N VAL A 975 -10.57 -18.23 -24.27
CA VAL A 975 -10.26 -17.01 -23.53
C VAL A 975 -11.08 -16.89 -22.24
N SER A 976 -12.36 -17.22 -22.30
CA SER A 976 -13.23 -17.16 -21.12
C SER A 976 -12.77 -18.10 -20.01
N GLU A 977 -12.38 -19.33 -20.36
CA GLU A 977 -11.86 -20.33 -19.40
C GLU A 977 -10.48 -19.95 -18.87
N SER A 978 -9.58 -19.38 -19.70
CA SER A 978 -8.30 -18.81 -19.25
C SER A 978 -8.48 -17.68 -18.22
N LEU A 979 -9.66 -17.06 -18.17
CA LEU A 979 -10.03 -16.01 -17.21
C LEU A 979 -10.90 -16.53 -16.05
N GLY A 980 -11.02 -17.86 -15.89
CA GLY A 980 -11.81 -18.48 -14.83
C GLY A 980 -13.33 -18.41 -15.04
N ALA A 981 -13.80 -18.05 -16.23
CA ALA A 981 -15.22 -17.99 -16.56
C ALA A 981 -15.74 -19.35 -17.09
N ALA A 982 -16.94 -19.74 -16.64
CA ALA A 982 -17.62 -20.92 -17.16
C ALA A 982 -18.38 -20.58 -18.45
N VAL A 983 -18.27 -21.41 -19.49
CA VAL A 983 -18.96 -21.21 -20.77
C VAL A 983 -19.94 -22.35 -21.06
N GLU A 984 -21.23 -22.03 -21.05
CA GLU A 984 -22.30 -22.93 -21.46
C GLU A 984 -22.73 -22.63 -22.91
N TRP A 985 -23.14 -23.67 -23.64
CA TRP A 985 -23.61 -23.56 -25.02
C TRP A 985 -24.99 -24.19 -25.17
N ASP A 986 -25.96 -23.41 -25.61
CA ASP A 986 -27.28 -23.88 -26.02
C ASP A 986 -27.32 -24.03 -27.55
N GLY A 987 -27.38 -25.28 -28.01
CA GLY A 987 -27.42 -25.62 -29.43
C GLY A 987 -28.76 -25.36 -30.11
N ASP A 988 -29.86 -25.27 -29.37
CA ASP A 988 -31.21 -25.02 -29.92
C ASP A 988 -31.38 -23.52 -30.21
N THR A 989 -30.87 -22.66 -29.34
CA THR A 989 -30.94 -21.19 -29.50
C THR A 989 -29.67 -20.59 -30.12
N GLN A 990 -28.61 -21.38 -30.30
CA GLN A 990 -27.29 -20.92 -30.71
C GLN A 990 -26.74 -19.80 -29.80
N THR A 991 -26.90 -19.99 -28.49
CA THR A 991 -26.52 -19.01 -27.47
C THR A 991 -25.36 -19.53 -26.63
N ALA A 992 -24.29 -18.76 -26.55
CA ALA A 992 -23.21 -18.97 -25.61
C ALA A 992 -23.43 -18.11 -24.36
N THR A 993 -23.39 -18.74 -23.19
CA THR A 993 -23.54 -18.09 -21.88
C THR A 993 -22.22 -18.15 -21.13
N VAL A 994 -21.61 -17.00 -20.89
CA VAL A 994 -20.37 -16.85 -20.13
C VAL A 994 -20.73 -16.40 -18.72
N SER A 995 -20.28 -17.12 -17.70
CA SER A 995 -20.57 -16.83 -16.30
C SER A 995 -19.30 -16.68 -15.49
N THR A 996 -19.19 -15.56 -14.75
CA THR A 996 -18.12 -15.29 -13.78
C THR A 996 -18.72 -15.06 -12.40
N GLU A 997 -17.87 -14.88 -11.38
CA GLU A 997 -18.31 -14.46 -10.04
C GLU A 997 -18.90 -13.03 -10.02
N TYR A 998 -18.65 -12.24 -11.07
CA TYR A 998 -19.06 -10.84 -11.19
C TYR A 998 -20.29 -10.62 -12.08
N GLY A 999 -20.73 -11.63 -12.85
CA GLY A 999 -21.90 -11.50 -13.72
C GLY A 999 -22.02 -12.56 -14.82
N THR A 1000 -23.03 -12.41 -15.67
CA THR A 1000 -23.33 -13.33 -16.78
C THR A 1000 -23.47 -12.57 -18.10
N ALA A 1001 -22.89 -13.08 -19.18
CA ALA A 1001 -23.04 -12.54 -20.53
C ALA A 1001 -23.61 -13.60 -21.48
N GLU A 1002 -24.70 -13.27 -22.19
CA GLU A 1002 -25.33 -14.12 -23.20
C GLU A 1002 -25.08 -13.56 -24.60
N LEU A 1003 -24.50 -14.40 -25.46
CA LEU A 1003 -24.08 -14.07 -26.82
C LEU A 1003 -24.77 -15.04 -27.79
N THR A 1004 -25.61 -14.52 -28.69
CA THR A 1004 -26.30 -15.34 -29.70
C THR A 1004 -25.61 -15.22 -31.05
N ILE A 1005 -25.34 -16.34 -31.72
CA ILE A 1005 -24.70 -16.36 -33.05
C ILE A 1005 -25.53 -15.53 -34.04
N GLY A 1006 -24.86 -14.65 -34.79
CA GLY A 1006 -25.49 -13.77 -35.77
C GLY A 1006 -26.31 -12.61 -35.19
N SER A 1007 -26.43 -12.49 -33.86
CA SER A 1007 -27.08 -11.36 -33.19
C SER A 1007 -26.10 -10.21 -32.99
N GLY A 1008 -26.48 -8.99 -33.41
CA GLY A 1008 -25.78 -7.75 -33.07
C GLY A 1008 -26.12 -7.22 -31.67
N THR A 1009 -26.68 -8.06 -30.79
CA THR A 1009 -27.06 -7.70 -29.43
C THR A 1009 -26.69 -8.84 -28.49
N ALA A 1010 -25.92 -8.52 -27.45
CA ALA A 1010 -25.62 -9.38 -26.31
C ALA A 1010 -26.46 -8.97 -25.10
N TYR A 1011 -26.55 -9.84 -24.09
CA TYR A 1011 -27.14 -9.49 -22.80
C TYR A 1011 -26.11 -9.64 -21.69
N VAL A 1012 -25.76 -8.54 -21.03
CA VAL A 1012 -24.84 -8.55 -19.88
C VAL A 1012 -25.66 -8.31 -18.63
N ASN A 1013 -25.69 -9.27 -17.71
CA ASN A 1013 -26.53 -9.28 -16.52
C ASN A 1013 -28.02 -9.01 -16.84
N GLY A 1014 -28.49 -9.54 -17.98
CA GLY A 1014 -29.86 -9.33 -18.48
C GLY A 1014 -30.11 -7.97 -19.15
N VAL A 1015 -29.11 -7.11 -19.27
CA VAL A 1015 -29.21 -5.80 -19.94
C VAL A 1015 -28.72 -5.92 -21.39
N PRO A 1016 -29.49 -5.48 -22.40
CA PRO A 1016 -29.07 -5.56 -23.79
C PRO A 1016 -27.92 -4.58 -24.09
N VAL A 1017 -26.86 -5.10 -24.71
CA VAL A 1017 -25.67 -4.37 -25.18
C VAL A 1017 -25.55 -4.57 -26.69
N ALA A 1018 -25.44 -3.48 -27.44
CA ALA A 1018 -25.24 -3.53 -28.89
C ALA A 1018 -23.81 -3.99 -29.21
N LEU A 1019 -23.68 -4.89 -30.18
CA LEU A 1019 -22.40 -5.39 -30.67
C LEU A 1019 -22.10 -4.79 -32.04
N ASP A 1020 -20.87 -4.31 -32.23
CA ASP A 1020 -20.41 -3.80 -33.54
C ASP A 1020 -20.36 -4.91 -34.60
N THR A 1021 -19.99 -6.12 -34.18
CA THR A 1021 -19.99 -7.32 -35.03
C THR A 1021 -20.56 -8.51 -34.25
N ALA A 1022 -21.45 -9.28 -34.87
CA ALA A 1022 -22.10 -10.42 -34.24
C ALA A 1022 -21.12 -11.60 -34.01
N PRO A 1023 -21.31 -12.42 -32.96
CA PRO A 1023 -20.61 -13.69 -32.80
C PRO A 1023 -20.81 -14.63 -34.00
N LEU A 1024 -19.77 -15.37 -34.37
CA LEU A 1024 -19.74 -16.23 -35.55
C LEU A 1024 -19.43 -17.68 -35.15
N LEU A 1025 -19.92 -18.62 -35.94
CA LEU A 1025 -19.53 -20.02 -35.85
C LEU A 1025 -18.55 -20.33 -36.99
N ILE A 1026 -17.30 -20.68 -36.65
CA ILE A 1026 -16.25 -21.04 -37.61
C ILE A 1026 -15.64 -22.37 -37.13
N ALA A 1027 -15.57 -23.37 -38.02
CA ALA A 1027 -15.06 -24.71 -37.70
C ALA A 1027 -15.63 -25.30 -36.38
N GLU A 1028 -16.96 -25.22 -36.19
CA GLU A 1028 -17.66 -25.72 -34.99
C GLU A 1028 -17.22 -25.06 -33.66
N ARG A 1029 -16.67 -23.84 -33.74
CA ARG A 1029 -16.28 -23.03 -32.59
C ARG A 1029 -16.92 -21.66 -32.66
N THR A 1030 -17.33 -21.15 -31.49
CA THR A 1030 -17.88 -19.79 -31.37
C THR A 1030 -16.73 -18.79 -31.31
N TYR A 1031 -16.68 -17.91 -32.29
CA TYR A 1031 -15.73 -16.82 -32.40
C TYR A 1031 -16.41 -15.50 -32.06
N ILE A 1032 -15.73 -14.65 -31.31
CA ILE A 1032 -16.18 -13.30 -30.99
C ILE A 1032 -15.11 -12.27 -31.38
N PRO A 1033 -15.52 -11.02 -31.68
CA PRO A 1033 -14.56 -9.94 -31.89
C PRO A 1033 -13.71 -9.75 -30.63
N LEU A 1034 -12.38 -9.77 -30.79
CA LEU A 1034 -11.46 -9.71 -29.66
C LEU A 1034 -11.63 -8.43 -28.82
N ARG A 1035 -11.83 -7.29 -29.49
CA ARG A 1035 -12.01 -5.99 -28.83
C ARG A 1035 -13.26 -5.94 -27.96
N LEU A 1036 -14.35 -6.56 -28.42
CA LEU A 1036 -15.59 -6.65 -27.65
C LEU A 1036 -15.36 -7.40 -26.34
N LEU A 1037 -14.62 -8.52 -26.42
CA LEU A 1037 -14.25 -9.26 -25.22
C LEU A 1037 -13.44 -8.35 -24.30
N ALA A 1038 -12.33 -7.82 -24.80
CA ALA A 1038 -11.40 -6.99 -24.03
C ALA A 1038 -12.12 -5.82 -23.32
N GLU A 1039 -12.96 -5.06 -24.01
CA GLU A 1039 -13.76 -3.98 -23.42
C GLU A 1039 -14.74 -4.46 -22.35
N ALA A 1040 -15.36 -5.64 -22.54
CA ALA A 1040 -16.32 -6.19 -21.59
C ALA A 1040 -15.68 -6.65 -20.27
N ILE A 1041 -14.38 -6.97 -20.28
CA ILE A 1041 -13.63 -7.45 -19.10
C ILE A 1041 -12.52 -6.50 -18.68
N GLY A 1042 -12.40 -5.32 -19.30
CA GLY A 1042 -11.46 -4.26 -18.93
C GLY A 1042 -10.04 -4.39 -19.50
N LEU A 1043 -9.78 -5.33 -20.43
CA LEU A 1043 -8.48 -5.52 -21.06
C LEU A 1043 -8.23 -4.53 -22.21
N GLU A 1044 -6.97 -4.17 -22.44
CA GLU A 1044 -6.50 -3.43 -23.61
C GLU A 1044 -5.95 -4.38 -24.70
N VAL A 1045 -6.32 -4.13 -25.95
CA VAL A 1045 -5.84 -4.91 -27.12
C VAL A 1045 -4.90 -4.07 -27.95
N VAL A 1046 -3.64 -4.49 -28.02
CA VAL A 1046 -2.62 -3.87 -28.86
C VAL A 1046 -2.32 -4.77 -30.07
N TRP A 1047 -2.38 -4.20 -31.28
CA TRP A 1047 -2.03 -4.91 -32.51
C TRP A 1047 -0.66 -4.45 -33.01
N ASN A 1048 0.32 -5.35 -32.98
CA ASN A 1048 1.62 -5.13 -33.57
C ASN A 1048 1.64 -5.64 -35.02
N ALA A 1049 1.47 -4.72 -35.97
CA ALA A 1049 1.40 -5.05 -37.39
C ALA A 1049 2.73 -5.58 -37.97
N ALA A 1050 3.87 -5.14 -37.43
CA ALA A 1050 5.19 -5.57 -37.92
C ALA A 1050 5.49 -7.03 -37.55
N ALA A 1051 5.12 -7.42 -36.33
CA ALA A 1051 5.27 -8.78 -35.83
C ALA A 1051 4.04 -9.67 -36.12
N PHE A 1052 2.95 -9.12 -36.66
CA PHE A 1052 1.64 -9.78 -36.77
C PHE A 1052 1.17 -10.37 -35.42
N THR A 1053 1.36 -9.62 -34.33
CA THR A 1053 1.09 -10.07 -32.96
C THR A 1053 -0.06 -9.30 -32.35
N ILE A 1054 -0.94 -10.01 -31.67
CA ILE A 1054 -1.99 -9.46 -30.82
C ILE A 1054 -1.52 -9.57 -29.38
N GLU A 1055 -1.49 -8.45 -28.67
CA GLU A 1055 -1.16 -8.36 -27.26
C GLU A 1055 -2.42 -8.02 -26.46
N LEU A 1056 -2.60 -8.70 -25.34
CA LEU A 1056 -3.69 -8.49 -24.38
C LEU A 1056 -3.13 -8.03 -23.04
N HIS A 1057 -3.45 -6.81 -22.65
CA HIS A 1057 -2.99 -6.15 -21.42
C HIS A 1057 -4.16 -5.96 -20.45
N GLU A 1058 -3.89 -5.98 -19.15
CA GLU A 1058 -4.88 -5.77 -18.06
C GLU A 1058 -5.20 -4.30 -17.78
#